data_AF-A0A263E1Y2-F1
#
_entry.id   AF-A0A263E1Y2-F1
#
_cell.length_a   1.000
_cell.length_b   1.000
_cell.length_c   1.000
_cell.angle_alpha   90.00
_cell.angle_beta   90.00
_cell.angle_gamma   90.00
#
_symmetry.space_group_name_H-M   'P 1'
#
loop_
_entity.id
_entity.type
_entity.pdbx_description
1 polymer ?
#
loop_
_entity_poly.entity_id
_entity_poly.type
_entity_poly.pdbx_seq_one_letter_code
_entity_poly.pdbx_strand_id
1 'polypeptide(L)'
;MLRPRGVALVGVSGRPGNPMGRPLRYLREHGFGGGIYPVNPGYDELEGLPCYASLAELPGPVDLVLALVPAAAAAGTVREAGAVGAAGVVVFASGFAETGAAGARLQAELAAAGEEAGVRVLGPNCQGLLHTPTGLVATFTAAADRQLRAAGGVAYVGQSGAVGGSILDLSAEMGLGLTAWASTGNQADLDLVEVASALLDEPDVRVLLLYVESVGDGAAYLRLAARAREAGKHLVVLRSGRSGAGRRAAVSHTGSMLGDDTAFVLASARHGVVLVDDVDELLAVAATLSSMPRPEGRRVAVVTTSGGAGSLAADRCSDAGLELPELCTTTQDRLRPLIPAFGALANPVDVTAQLFTRGADAFGDVCRIVADDPGVDAVAVVLTMVVGQAGAALAEDLVGTSARLAKPLMVAWLAGQDQTAQGRAVFRAAGIPVFSSVGGLARAAGLVAPPRAPAVPAVALPRPTAPAPDRIRELLDASDGPALLDAMGIARPASVVVRTRQEATDAVVGLGGPAAMKLQAAALAHKSEVGGVRLDVDAARAARVFDDLVAAARAHHVEALDGVLVQAMVPAGAELVVAATGGRDGFPPLVTVGFGGITTELYADVATGLAPVSPEEAWAMLRRLRAWPLLGGFRGAPARDVRAAVDAVVRLGHAAVAAGPQLAEFEVNPLVVGLPGEGATAVDVLVRVADGGDPVGE
;
A
#
# COMPACT_ATOMS: atom_id res chain seq x y z
N MET A 1 25.95 -3.64 9.64
CA MET A 1 26.15 -2.40 8.86
C MET A 1 25.88 -1.12 9.66
N LEU A 2 24.78 -0.97 10.40
CA LEU A 2 24.39 0.32 11.06
C LEU A 2 25.26 0.75 12.24
N ARG A 3 25.90 -0.20 12.94
CA ARG A 3 26.74 0.06 14.12
C ARG A 3 28.16 -0.50 13.93
N PRO A 4 28.92 -0.07 12.90
CA PRO A 4 30.24 -0.61 12.62
C PRO A 4 31.27 -0.06 13.61
N ARG A 5 32.27 -0.87 13.97
CA ARG A 5 33.45 -0.45 14.76
C ARG A 5 34.46 0.31 13.90
N GLY A 6 34.49 0.03 12.60
CA GLY A 6 35.33 0.72 11.63
C GLY A 6 34.73 0.69 10.22
N VAL A 7 34.98 1.76 9.48
CA VAL A 7 34.51 2.00 8.11
C VAL A 7 35.70 2.25 7.21
N ALA A 8 35.87 1.42 6.17
CA ALA A 8 36.88 1.62 5.14
C ALA A 8 36.26 2.23 3.88
N LEU A 9 36.97 3.16 3.22
CA LEU A 9 36.49 3.87 2.04
C LEU A 9 37.41 3.55 0.85
N VAL A 10 37.06 2.52 0.09
CA VAL A 10 37.89 2.01 -1.03
C VAL A 10 37.61 2.82 -2.29
N GLY A 11 38.66 3.40 -2.87
CA GLY A 11 38.55 4.25 -4.06
C GLY A 11 38.16 5.71 -3.76
N VAL A 12 38.19 6.12 -2.49
CA VAL A 12 37.93 7.51 -2.10
C VAL A 12 38.88 8.48 -2.80
N SER A 13 38.37 9.62 -3.24
CA SER A 13 39.12 10.61 -4.01
C SER A 13 39.32 11.89 -3.20
N GLY A 14 40.56 12.40 -3.14
CA GLY A 14 40.88 13.71 -2.55
C GLY A 14 40.65 14.92 -3.48
N ARG A 15 40.14 14.70 -4.70
CA ARG A 15 39.91 15.80 -5.66
C ARG A 15 38.78 16.72 -5.17
N PRO A 16 39.00 18.06 -5.08
CA PRO A 16 37.96 19.00 -4.69
C PRO A 16 36.72 18.90 -5.57
N GLY A 17 35.53 18.95 -4.95
CA GLY A 17 34.25 18.90 -5.65
C GLY A 17 33.82 17.50 -6.12
N ASN A 18 34.63 16.44 -5.93
CA ASN A 18 34.20 15.08 -6.22
C ASN A 18 33.15 14.61 -5.20
N PRO A 19 31.91 14.27 -5.60
CA PRO A 19 30.88 13.78 -4.69
C PRO A 19 31.31 12.56 -3.87
N MET A 20 32.19 11.72 -4.43
CA MET A 20 32.69 10.51 -3.77
C MET A 20 33.71 10.79 -2.65
N GLY A 21 34.13 12.04 -2.45
CA GLY A 21 34.87 12.47 -1.26
C GLY A 21 33.96 12.80 -0.06
N ARG A 22 32.65 12.99 -0.29
CA ARG A 22 31.69 13.38 0.75
C ARG A 22 31.56 12.36 1.88
N PRO A 23 31.50 11.03 1.66
CA PRO A 23 31.38 10.08 2.76
C PRO A 23 32.52 10.21 3.79
N LEU A 24 33.76 10.43 3.33
CA LEU A 24 34.91 10.63 4.22
C LEU A 24 34.72 11.88 5.09
N ARG A 25 34.35 12.99 4.46
CA ARG A 25 34.09 14.27 5.13
C ARG A 25 32.93 14.14 6.13
N TYR A 26 31.81 13.54 5.73
CA TYR A 26 30.63 13.45 6.57
C TYR A 26 30.82 12.58 7.80
N LEU A 27 31.54 11.46 7.70
CA LEU A 27 31.87 10.62 8.87
C LEU A 27 32.64 11.43 9.93
N ARG A 28 33.52 12.34 9.50
CA ARG A 28 34.27 13.24 10.40
C ARG A 28 33.38 14.35 10.96
N GLU A 29 32.67 15.08 10.09
CA GLU A 29 31.83 16.23 10.47
C GLU A 29 30.68 15.83 11.40
N HIS A 30 30.14 14.63 11.25
CA HIS A 30 29.04 14.11 12.08
C HIS A 30 29.50 13.24 13.25
N GLY A 31 30.82 13.18 13.51
CA GLY A 31 31.37 12.60 14.74
C GLY A 31 31.22 11.08 14.85
N PHE A 32 31.39 10.33 13.75
CA PHE A 32 31.41 8.88 13.80
C PHE A 32 32.49 8.39 14.79
N GLY A 33 32.08 7.61 15.79
CA GLY A 33 32.96 7.20 16.90
C GLY A 33 33.89 6.02 16.61
N GLY A 34 33.74 5.36 15.46
CA GLY A 34 34.57 4.23 15.05
C GLY A 34 35.79 4.62 14.23
N GLY A 35 36.58 3.63 13.80
CA GLY A 35 37.72 3.84 12.90
C GLY A 35 37.28 4.30 11.51
N ILE A 36 37.95 5.31 10.94
CA ILE A 36 37.71 5.80 9.58
C ILE A 36 38.98 5.57 8.77
N TYR A 37 38.90 4.74 7.72
CA TYR A 37 40.06 4.28 6.96
C TYR A 37 39.93 4.60 5.46
N PRO A 38 40.49 5.73 4.97
CA PRO A 38 40.63 5.98 3.54
C PRO A 38 41.54 4.92 2.88
N VAL A 39 41.10 4.32 1.77
CA VAL A 39 41.89 3.34 1.02
C VAL A 39 42.01 3.77 -0.43
N ASN A 40 43.21 4.22 -0.80
CA ASN A 40 43.59 4.62 -2.15
C ASN A 40 45.12 4.64 -2.30
N PRO A 41 45.72 3.81 -3.17
CA PRO A 41 47.17 3.78 -3.41
C PRO A 41 47.78 5.10 -3.90
N GLY A 42 46.96 6.03 -4.41
CA GLY A 42 47.41 7.31 -4.95
C GLY A 42 47.62 8.42 -3.90
N TYR A 43 47.36 8.15 -2.62
CA TYR A 43 47.44 9.13 -1.54
C TYR A 43 48.05 8.52 -0.28
N ASP A 44 48.93 9.27 0.38
CA ASP A 44 49.44 8.91 1.72
C ASP A 44 48.52 9.42 2.84
N GLU A 45 47.77 10.50 2.59
CA GLU A 45 46.87 11.15 3.54
C GLU A 45 45.67 11.77 2.82
N LEU A 46 44.48 11.70 3.44
CA LEU A 46 43.26 12.36 2.98
C LEU A 46 42.49 12.93 4.16
N GLU A 47 42.06 14.19 4.08
CA GLU A 47 41.26 14.85 5.12
C GLU A 47 41.91 14.76 6.53
N GLY A 48 43.24 14.80 6.62
CA GLY A 48 43.95 14.69 7.91
C GLY A 48 44.06 13.26 8.46
N LEU A 49 43.69 12.24 7.67
CA LEU A 49 43.74 10.83 8.05
C LEU A 49 44.75 10.06 7.18
N PRO A 50 45.52 9.12 7.76
CA PRO A 50 46.36 8.21 6.98
C PRO A 50 45.53 7.47 5.93
N CYS A 51 46.02 7.46 4.69
CA CYS A 51 45.41 6.73 3.59
C CYS A 51 46.24 5.48 3.29
N TYR A 52 45.55 4.35 3.12
CA TYR A 52 46.19 3.03 2.99
C TYR A 52 46.11 2.55 1.53
N ALA A 53 47.09 1.77 1.09
CA ALA A 53 47.10 1.27 -0.29
C ALA A 53 46.09 0.14 -0.50
N SER A 54 45.80 -0.66 0.55
CA SER A 54 44.87 -1.78 0.47
C SER A 54 44.13 -2.03 1.79
N LEU A 55 43.01 -2.78 1.73
CA LEU A 55 42.27 -3.19 2.93
C LEU A 55 43.11 -4.06 3.88
N ALA A 56 44.08 -4.81 3.35
CA ALA A 56 44.93 -5.70 4.15
C ALA A 56 45.94 -4.95 5.05
N GLU A 57 46.19 -3.68 4.78
CA GLU A 57 47.13 -2.84 5.52
C GLU A 57 46.48 -2.06 6.67
N LEU A 58 45.18 -2.23 6.87
CA LEU A 58 44.43 -1.44 7.85
C LEU A 58 44.83 -1.82 9.30
N PRO A 59 45.01 -0.83 10.19
CA PRO A 59 45.52 -1.06 11.54
C PRO A 59 44.46 -1.53 12.53
N GLY A 60 43.19 -1.63 12.12
CA GLY A 60 42.07 -1.91 13.00
C GLY A 60 40.91 -2.62 12.31
N PRO A 61 39.89 -3.04 13.06
CA PRO A 61 38.78 -3.81 12.53
C PRO A 61 37.94 -2.97 11.57
N VAL A 62 37.46 -3.61 10.49
CA VAL A 62 36.53 -3.03 9.53
C VAL A 62 35.29 -3.89 9.45
N ASP A 63 34.14 -3.32 9.77
CA ASP A 63 32.85 -4.02 9.68
C ASP A 63 32.05 -3.60 8.44
N LEU A 64 32.37 -2.41 7.90
CA LEU A 64 31.69 -1.81 6.75
C LEU A 64 32.69 -1.26 5.75
N VAL A 65 32.55 -1.64 4.49
CA VAL A 65 33.33 -1.09 3.37
C VAL A 65 32.43 -0.24 2.48
N LEU A 66 32.87 0.98 2.18
CA LEU A 66 32.26 1.88 1.22
C LEU A 66 33.02 1.73 -0.10
N ALA A 67 32.43 1.05 -1.08
CA ALA A 67 33.02 0.81 -2.38
C ALA A 67 32.75 2.01 -3.31
N LEU A 68 33.70 2.94 -3.34
CA LEU A 68 33.69 4.17 -4.15
C LEU A 68 34.44 3.95 -5.48
N VAL A 69 34.35 2.74 -6.04
CA VAL A 69 35.07 2.28 -7.23
C VAL A 69 34.12 2.14 -8.44
N PRO A 70 34.62 2.11 -9.69
CA PRO A 70 33.79 1.80 -10.86
C PRO A 70 33.14 0.41 -10.78
N ALA A 71 32.01 0.22 -11.47
CA ALA A 71 31.22 -1.02 -11.45
C ALA A 71 32.05 -2.29 -11.68
N ALA A 72 32.96 -2.27 -12.67
CA ALA A 72 33.81 -3.41 -13.01
C ALA A 72 34.77 -3.84 -11.88
N ALA A 73 35.06 -2.97 -10.92
CA ALA A 73 35.93 -3.26 -9.78
C ALA A 73 35.16 -3.63 -8.49
N ALA A 74 33.82 -3.50 -8.50
CA ALA A 74 33.01 -3.66 -7.29
C ALA A 74 33.05 -5.09 -6.75
N ALA A 75 32.93 -6.12 -7.62
CA ALA A 75 33.00 -7.52 -7.20
C ALA A 75 34.36 -7.87 -6.57
N GLY A 76 35.46 -7.34 -7.12
CA GLY A 76 36.80 -7.47 -6.52
C GLY A 76 36.87 -6.85 -5.13
N THR A 77 36.34 -5.63 -4.98
CA THR A 77 36.28 -4.93 -3.68
C THR A 77 35.46 -5.70 -2.64
N VAL A 78 34.37 -6.35 -3.04
CA VAL A 78 33.56 -7.19 -2.13
C VAL A 78 34.36 -8.39 -1.62
N ARG A 79 35.12 -9.07 -2.49
CA ARG A 79 35.98 -10.20 -2.07
C ARG A 79 37.08 -9.74 -1.12
N GLU A 80 37.73 -8.60 -1.40
CA GLU A 80 38.73 -8.02 -0.52
C GLU A 80 38.14 -7.63 0.84
N ALA A 81 36.92 -7.10 0.86
CA ALA A 81 36.19 -6.80 2.09
C ALA A 81 35.95 -8.04 2.95
N GLY A 82 35.55 -9.16 2.34
CA GLY A 82 35.39 -10.43 3.06
C GLY A 82 36.71 -10.98 3.61
N ALA A 83 37.81 -10.83 2.87
CA ALA A 83 39.13 -11.27 3.31
C ALA A 83 39.62 -10.56 4.60
N VAL A 84 39.15 -9.33 4.86
CA VAL A 84 39.43 -8.59 6.10
C VAL A 84 38.32 -8.71 7.15
N GLY A 85 37.34 -9.57 6.92
CA GLY A 85 36.26 -9.87 7.85
C GLY A 85 35.15 -8.81 7.94
N ALA A 86 35.00 -7.97 6.91
CA ALA A 86 33.91 -7.01 6.87
C ALA A 86 32.55 -7.72 6.79
N ALA A 87 31.57 -7.26 7.56
CA ALA A 87 30.22 -7.82 7.54
C ALA A 87 29.38 -7.32 6.36
N GLY A 88 29.74 -6.16 5.79
CA GLY A 88 28.98 -5.57 4.72
C GLY A 88 29.73 -4.58 3.84
N VAL A 89 29.27 -4.45 2.60
CA VAL A 89 29.77 -3.50 1.60
C VAL A 89 28.61 -2.64 1.08
N VAL A 90 28.83 -1.32 0.98
CA VAL A 90 27.94 -0.40 0.26
C VAL A 90 28.55 -0.11 -1.10
N VAL A 91 27.85 -0.49 -2.17
CA VAL A 91 28.30 -0.26 -3.55
C VAL A 91 27.52 0.91 -4.15
N PHE A 92 28.23 2.03 -4.37
CA PHE A 92 27.61 3.26 -4.87
C PHE A 92 27.51 3.31 -6.39
N ALA A 93 28.39 2.60 -7.10
CA ALA A 93 28.49 2.69 -8.54
C ALA A 93 27.21 2.25 -9.25
N SER A 94 26.83 3.01 -10.28
CA SER A 94 25.92 2.60 -11.35
C SER A 94 26.70 1.88 -12.47
N GLY A 95 25.99 1.37 -13.46
CA GLY A 95 26.51 0.54 -14.55
C GLY A 95 26.12 -0.94 -14.45
N PHE A 96 25.07 -1.28 -13.71
CA PHE A 96 24.63 -2.66 -13.44
C PHE A 96 23.32 -2.97 -14.18
N ALA A 97 22.39 -3.71 -13.58
CA ALA A 97 21.17 -4.21 -14.24
C ALA A 97 20.35 -3.11 -14.94
N GLU A 98 20.41 -1.87 -14.45
CA GLU A 98 19.75 -0.70 -15.05
C GLU A 98 20.27 -0.33 -16.45
N THR A 99 21.43 -0.85 -16.86
CA THR A 99 22.00 -0.63 -18.20
C THR A 99 21.73 -1.77 -19.19
N GLY A 100 20.91 -2.75 -18.80
CA GLY A 100 20.55 -3.90 -19.63
C GLY A 100 21.44 -5.13 -19.40
N ALA A 101 21.46 -6.05 -20.37
CA ALA A 101 21.98 -7.41 -20.20
C ALA A 101 23.44 -7.50 -19.73
N ALA A 102 24.33 -6.61 -20.22
CA ALA A 102 25.73 -6.61 -19.80
C ALA A 102 25.88 -6.22 -18.33
N GLY A 103 25.15 -5.19 -17.89
CA GLY A 103 25.17 -4.77 -16.49
C GLY A 103 24.42 -5.74 -15.58
N ALA A 104 23.39 -6.44 -16.07
CA ALA A 104 22.75 -7.54 -15.33
C ALA A 104 23.74 -8.68 -15.02
N ARG A 105 24.66 -9.00 -15.94
CA ARG A 105 25.75 -9.96 -15.69
C ARG A 105 26.73 -9.46 -14.63
N LEU A 106 27.11 -8.19 -14.68
CA LEU A 106 27.95 -7.58 -13.63
C LEU A 106 27.26 -7.62 -12.27
N GLN A 107 25.94 -7.42 -12.23
CA GLN A 107 25.17 -7.49 -10.99
C GLN A 107 25.12 -8.91 -10.43
N ALA A 108 24.93 -9.92 -11.28
CA ALA A 108 25.00 -11.31 -10.88
C ALA A 108 26.40 -11.69 -10.35
N GLU A 109 27.47 -11.20 -10.98
CA GLU A 109 28.84 -11.39 -10.48
C GLU A 109 29.05 -10.72 -9.11
N LEU A 110 28.50 -9.52 -8.92
CA LEU A 110 28.56 -8.81 -7.63
C LEU A 110 27.86 -9.58 -6.52
N ALA A 111 26.65 -10.10 -6.79
CA ALA A 111 25.90 -10.91 -5.84
C ALA A 111 26.65 -12.19 -5.47
N ALA A 112 27.17 -12.91 -6.48
CA ALA A 112 27.97 -14.13 -6.27
C ALA A 112 29.24 -13.85 -5.45
N ALA A 113 29.90 -12.71 -5.67
CA ALA A 113 31.07 -12.31 -4.89
C ALA A 113 30.72 -12.04 -3.41
N GLY A 114 29.54 -11.48 -3.13
CA GLY A 114 29.05 -11.29 -1.76
C GLY A 114 28.81 -12.62 -1.05
N GLU A 115 28.13 -13.55 -1.73
CA GLU A 115 27.87 -14.90 -1.21
C GLU A 115 29.17 -15.69 -0.95
N GLU A 116 30.09 -15.71 -1.93
CA GLU A 116 31.41 -16.36 -1.82
C GLU A 116 32.22 -15.82 -0.64
N ALA A 117 32.20 -14.50 -0.45
CA ALA A 117 32.98 -13.82 0.58
C ALA A 117 32.31 -13.83 1.97
N GLY A 118 31.05 -14.27 2.08
CA GLY A 118 30.26 -14.18 3.31
C GLY A 118 29.92 -12.75 3.72
N VAL A 119 29.79 -11.84 2.75
CA VAL A 119 29.58 -10.39 2.96
C VAL A 119 28.25 -9.96 2.38
N ARG A 120 27.46 -9.19 3.14
CA ARG A 120 26.21 -8.63 2.63
C ARG A 120 26.46 -7.35 1.82
N VAL A 121 25.70 -7.13 0.74
CA VAL A 121 25.87 -5.98 -0.17
C VAL A 121 24.63 -5.10 -0.17
N LEU A 122 24.80 -3.82 0.16
CA LEU A 122 23.79 -2.78 -0.07
C LEU A 122 24.07 -2.10 -1.42
N GLY A 123 23.05 -2.01 -2.28
CA GLY A 123 23.16 -1.52 -3.65
C GLY A 123 23.19 -2.67 -4.67
N PRO A 124 23.88 -2.53 -5.82
CA PRO A 124 24.64 -1.36 -6.25
C PRO A 124 23.72 -0.19 -6.64
N ASN A 125 24.28 0.85 -7.26
CA ASN A 125 23.52 2.02 -7.74
C ASN A 125 22.64 2.64 -6.64
N CYS A 126 23.23 2.82 -5.46
CA CYS A 126 22.55 3.37 -4.30
C CYS A 126 23.25 4.65 -3.81
N GLN A 127 22.57 5.41 -2.95
CA GLN A 127 23.18 6.54 -2.24
C GLN A 127 23.76 6.18 -0.87
N GLY A 128 23.76 4.89 -0.51
CA GLY A 128 24.27 4.39 0.76
C GLY A 128 23.30 4.56 1.91
N LEU A 129 23.83 4.79 3.10
CA LEU A 129 23.03 4.78 4.34
C LEU A 129 23.58 5.76 5.38
N LEU A 130 22.73 6.13 6.33
CA LEU A 130 23.11 6.83 7.55
C LEU A 130 22.40 6.24 8.76
N HIS A 131 23.04 6.38 9.91
CA HIS A 131 22.50 6.06 11.22
C HIS A 131 22.94 7.14 12.20
N THR A 132 21.97 8.00 12.54
CA THR A 132 22.20 9.23 13.31
C THR A 132 22.73 8.95 14.72
N PRO A 133 22.23 7.96 15.49
CA PRO A 133 22.73 7.68 16.84
C PRO A 133 24.22 7.32 16.92
N THR A 134 24.80 6.76 15.85
CA THR A 134 26.23 6.39 15.81
C THR A 134 27.10 7.42 15.08
N GLY A 135 26.52 8.49 14.54
CA GLY A 135 27.23 9.43 13.65
C GLY A 135 27.64 8.80 12.32
N LEU A 136 27.10 7.64 11.94
CA LEU A 136 27.45 6.96 10.70
C LEU A 136 26.76 7.68 9.54
N VAL A 137 27.50 8.41 8.73
CA VAL A 137 26.98 9.11 7.53
C VAL A 137 27.71 8.59 6.29
N ALA A 138 27.33 7.38 5.87
CA ALA A 138 27.92 6.63 4.76
C ALA A 138 27.17 6.90 3.44
N THR A 139 27.12 8.17 3.04
CA THR A 139 26.39 8.61 1.84
C THR A 139 27.15 9.73 1.11
N PHE A 140 26.90 9.89 -0.20
CA PHE A 140 27.40 11.02 -0.98
C PHE A 140 26.32 12.07 -1.28
N THR A 141 25.09 11.91 -0.78
CA THR A 141 24.00 12.85 -1.03
C THR A 141 24.33 14.24 -0.49
N ALA A 142 23.92 15.28 -1.23
CA ALA A 142 24.06 16.68 -0.79
C ALA A 142 23.09 17.02 0.35
N ALA A 143 22.05 16.21 0.57
CA ALA A 143 21.13 16.40 1.69
C ALA A 143 21.82 16.32 3.07
N ALA A 144 22.98 15.66 3.15
CA ALA A 144 23.81 15.60 4.35
C ALA A 144 24.82 16.76 4.47
N ASP A 145 24.81 17.76 3.56
CA ASP A 145 25.61 18.99 3.71
C ASP A 145 25.09 19.89 4.84
N ARG A 146 23.84 19.71 5.26
CA ARG A 146 23.28 20.35 6.45
C ARG A 146 23.45 19.45 7.68
N GLN A 147 23.52 20.09 8.85
CA GLN A 147 23.56 19.37 10.12
C GLN A 147 22.32 18.48 10.27
N LEU A 148 22.55 17.18 10.44
CA LEU A 148 21.48 16.22 10.72
C LEU A 148 20.85 16.54 12.09
N ARG A 149 19.52 16.45 12.16
CA ARG A 149 18.78 16.58 13.42
C ARG A 149 18.97 15.33 14.28
N ALA A 150 18.84 15.49 15.59
CA ALA A 150 18.82 14.36 16.51
C ALA A 150 17.74 13.34 16.11
N ALA A 151 18.00 12.07 16.35
CA ALA A 151 17.09 10.97 16.00
C ALA A 151 15.68 11.22 16.57
N GLY A 152 14.68 11.26 15.68
CA GLY A 152 13.28 11.57 16.00
C GLY A 152 12.36 10.35 15.97
N GLY A 153 12.93 9.14 15.96
CA GLY A 153 12.17 7.89 15.90
C GLY A 153 11.50 7.62 14.55
N VAL A 154 11.97 8.28 13.50
CA VAL A 154 11.57 8.02 12.12
C VAL A 154 12.73 7.36 11.38
N ALA A 155 12.49 6.27 10.68
CA ALA A 155 13.46 5.64 9.79
C ALA A 155 12.95 5.63 8.35
N TYR A 156 13.86 5.67 7.38
CA TYR A 156 13.53 5.63 5.97
C TYR A 156 14.33 4.55 5.23
N VAL A 157 13.66 3.84 4.32
CA VAL A 157 14.30 2.98 3.31
C VAL A 157 13.67 3.24 1.95
N GLY A 158 14.47 3.36 0.89
CA GLY A 158 13.93 3.54 -0.46
C GLY A 158 14.81 3.01 -1.57
N GLN A 159 14.16 2.58 -2.65
CA GLN A 159 14.85 2.08 -3.84
C GLN A 159 15.53 3.23 -4.61
N SER A 160 14.81 4.33 -4.86
CA SER A 160 15.38 5.51 -5.51
C SER A 160 16.32 6.30 -4.60
N GLY A 161 17.59 6.36 -4.98
CA GLY A 161 18.58 7.22 -4.30
C GLY A 161 18.24 8.71 -4.40
N ALA A 162 17.88 9.20 -5.58
CA ALA A 162 17.60 10.63 -5.78
C ALA A 162 16.38 11.11 -4.97
N VAL A 163 15.28 10.36 -5.00
CA VAL A 163 14.09 10.68 -4.20
C VAL A 163 14.39 10.52 -2.71
N GLY A 164 15.16 9.49 -2.31
CA GLY A 164 15.62 9.32 -0.94
C GLY A 164 16.43 10.53 -0.43
N GLY A 165 17.33 11.08 -1.25
CA GLY A 165 18.06 12.30 -0.92
C GLY A 165 17.14 13.50 -0.69
N SER A 166 16.13 13.69 -1.56
CA SER A 166 15.12 14.73 -1.36
C SER A 166 14.32 14.53 -0.09
N ILE A 167 13.93 13.29 0.23
CA ILE A 167 13.22 12.94 1.47
C ILE A 167 14.06 13.27 2.69
N LEU A 168 15.36 12.97 2.69
CA LEU A 168 16.27 13.32 3.78
C LEU A 168 16.33 14.84 4.00
N ASP A 169 16.47 15.61 2.92
CA ASP A 169 16.58 17.08 3.00
C ASP A 169 15.27 17.73 3.48
N LEU A 170 14.15 17.34 2.88
CA LEU A 170 12.82 17.85 3.22
C LEU A 170 12.38 17.44 4.63
N SER A 171 12.78 16.24 5.09
CA SER A 171 12.57 15.82 6.49
C SER A 171 13.20 16.82 7.46
N ALA A 172 14.46 17.22 7.21
CA ALA A 172 15.16 18.18 8.06
C ALA A 172 14.47 19.56 8.05
N GLU A 173 13.95 20.01 6.89
CA GLU A 173 13.18 21.26 6.78
C GLU A 173 11.86 21.23 7.58
N MET A 174 11.18 20.08 7.59
CA MET A 174 9.97 19.84 8.40
C MET A 174 10.26 19.63 9.88
N GLY A 175 11.54 19.54 10.27
CA GLY A 175 11.96 19.31 11.64
C GLY A 175 12.02 17.84 12.05
N LEU A 176 11.84 16.92 11.11
CA LEU A 176 11.91 15.48 11.34
C LEU A 176 13.37 15.02 11.37
N GLY A 177 13.75 14.47 12.51
CA GLY A 177 15.03 13.78 12.66
C GLY A 177 14.91 12.31 12.28
N LEU A 178 15.65 11.89 11.26
CA LEU A 178 15.70 10.48 10.90
C LEU A 178 16.71 9.75 11.80
N THR A 179 16.25 8.70 12.48
CA THR A 179 17.12 7.77 13.23
C THR A 179 18.04 7.02 12.27
N ALA A 180 17.49 6.60 11.13
CA ALA A 180 18.20 5.92 10.06
C ALA A 180 17.62 6.29 8.70
N TRP A 181 18.45 6.27 7.67
CA TRP A 181 18.05 6.44 6.29
C TRP A 181 18.91 5.54 5.42
N ALA A 182 18.30 4.83 4.47
CA ALA A 182 19.02 3.94 3.56
C ALA A 182 18.42 3.99 2.15
N SER A 183 19.31 4.03 1.16
CA SER A 183 18.98 3.82 -0.25
C SER A 183 19.44 2.42 -0.65
N THR A 184 18.54 1.60 -1.20
CA THR A 184 18.83 0.21 -1.56
C THR A 184 19.28 0.04 -3.01
N GLY A 185 18.97 1.02 -3.87
CA GLY A 185 19.34 0.98 -5.29
C GLY A 185 18.78 -0.28 -5.96
N ASN A 186 19.65 -0.98 -6.69
CA ASN A 186 19.29 -2.14 -7.48
C ASN A 186 18.99 -3.42 -6.67
N GLN A 187 19.34 -3.46 -5.38
CA GLN A 187 19.10 -4.62 -4.50
C GLN A 187 19.69 -5.93 -5.05
N ALA A 188 21.00 -5.95 -5.34
CA ALA A 188 21.68 -7.17 -5.81
C ALA A 188 21.77 -8.26 -4.74
N ASP A 189 21.77 -7.87 -3.46
CA ASP A 189 21.71 -8.78 -2.31
C ASP A 189 20.68 -8.27 -1.30
N LEU A 190 21.01 -7.24 -0.51
CA LEU A 190 20.08 -6.72 0.48
C LEU A 190 18.91 -6.01 -0.19
N ASP A 191 17.71 -6.47 0.13
CA ASP A 191 16.47 -5.89 -0.38
C ASP A 191 15.86 -4.84 0.56
N LEU A 192 14.89 -4.08 0.05
CA LEU A 192 14.13 -3.09 0.79
C LEU A 192 13.51 -3.66 2.07
N VAL A 193 12.94 -4.86 1.99
CA VAL A 193 12.19 -5.49 3.09
C VAL A 193 13.13 -5.98 4.19
N GLU A 194 14.31 -6.50 3.85
CA GLU A 194 15.37 -6.89 4.78
C GLU A 194 15.91 -5.66 5.53
N VAL A 195 16.26 -4.59 4.82
CA VAL A 195 16.74 -3.35 5.45
C VAL A 195 15.66 -2.73 6.33
N ALA A 196 14.42 -2.67 5.84
CA ALA A 196 13.27 -2.20 6.61
C ALA A 196 13.01 -3.06 7.86
N SER A 197 13.14 -4.38 7.75
CA SER A 197 12.99 -5.30 8.88
C SER A 197 14.05 -5.07 9.95
N ALA A 198 15.31 -4.83 9.56
CA ALA A 198 16.38 -4.52 10.50
C ALA A 198 16.14 -3.18 11.21
N LEU A 199 15.67 -2.16 10.49
CA LEU A 199 15.33 -0.86 11.09
C LEU A 199 14.07 -0.90 11.95
N LEU A 200 13.15 -1.82 11.67
CA LEU A 200 12.00 -2.04 12.53
C LEU A 200 12.41 -2.55 13.92
N ASP A 201 13.53 -3.27 14.03
CA ASP A 201 14.05 -3.79 15.30
C ASP A 201 14.79 -2.72 16.13
N GLU A 202 15.09 -1.54 15.56
CA GLU A 202 15.69 -0.44 16.31
C GLU A 202 14.69 0.12 17.33
N PRO A 203 15.04 0.19 18.64
CA PRO A 203 14.10 0.49 19.71
C PRO A 203 13.51 1.90 19.59
N ASP A 204 14.29 2.85 19.08
CA ASP A 204 13.88 4.25 18.96
C ASP A 204 12.97 4.49 17.74
N VAL A 205 12.91 3.55 16.78
CA VAL A 205 12.08 3.70 15.57
C VAL A 205 10.61 3.42 15.92
N ARG A 206 9.77 4.44 15.73
CA ARG A 206 8.30 4.38 15.85
C ARG A 206 7.60 4.44 14.49
N VAL A 207 8.20 5.14 13.53
CA VAL A 207 7.66 5.29 12.17
C VAL A 207 8.71 4.85 11.16
N LEU A 208 8.34 3.94 10.27
CA LEU A 208 9.16 3.45 9.18
C LEU A 208 8.55 3.89 7.85
N LEU A 209 9.33 4.65 7.08
CA LEU A 209 8.95 5.20 5.79
C LEU A 209 9.58 4.36 4.68
N LEU A 210 8.78 3.92 3.72
CA LEU A 210 9.26 3.19 2.54
C LEU A 210 8.96 3.96 1.26
N TYR A 211 9.95 4.08 0.38
CA TYR A 211 9.73 4.40 -1.03
C TYR A 211 9.86 3.14 -1.87
N VAL A 212 8.74 2.69 -2.43
CA VAL A 212 8.60 1.39 -3.09
C VAL A 212 8.35 1.60 -4.58
N GLU A 213 9.29 1.13 -5.40
CA GLU A 213 9.12 0.93 -6.84
C GLU A 213 8.62 -0.48 -7.11
N SER A 214 9.13 -1.49 -6.40
CA SER A 214 8.71 -2.88 -6.55
C SER A 214 8.95 -3.68 -5.26
N VAL A 215 8.19 -4.75 -5.07
CA VAL A 215 8.37 -5.71 -3.98
C VAL A 215 8.53 -7.08 -4.62
N GLY A 216 9.71 -7.69 -4.48
CA GLY A 216 10.00 -9.01 -5.05
C GLY A 216 9.33 -10.16 -4.29
N ASP A 217 9.28 -10.07 -2.96
CA ASP A 217 8.59 -11.03 -2.09
C ASP A 217 7.48 -10.35 -1.28
N GLY A 218 6.25 -10.43 -1.78
CA GLY A 218 5.06 -9.93 -1.12
C GLY A 218 4.79 -10.59 0.23
N ALA A 219 5.20 -11.85 0.43
CA ALA A 219 5.04 -12.54 1.70
C ALA A 219 6.02 -11.98 2.74
N ALA A 220 7.26 -11.66 2.35
CA ALA A 220 8.21 -10.94 3.22
C ALA A 220 7.69 -9.56 3.61
N TYR A 221 7.17 -8.79 2.65
CA TYR A 221 6.55 -7.49 2.91
C TYR A 221 5.37 -7.60 3.89
N LEU A 222 4.51 -8.61 3.72
CA LEU A 222 3.39 -8.86 4.62
C LEU A 222 3.85 -9.22 6.04
N ARG A 223 4.93 -10.01 6.17
CA ARG A 223 5.56 -10.29 7.48
C ARG A 223 6.10 -9.01 8.13
N LEU A 224 6.75 -8.14 7.36
CA LEU A 224 7.22 -6.83 7.84
C LEU A 224 6.03 -5.99 8.35
N ALA A 225 4.96 -5.87 7.56
CA ALA A 225 3.78 -5.09 7.92
C ALA A 225 3.07 -5.65 9.18
N ALA A 226 2.98 -6.98 9.29
CA ALA A 226 2.43 -7.63 10.50
C ALA A 226 3.29 -7.35 11.74
N ARG A 227 4.61 -7.52 11.65
CA ARG A 227 5.55 -7.22 12.73
C ARG A 227 5.48 -5.77 13.17
N ALA A 228 5.38 -4.83 12.22
CA ALA A 228 5.27 -3.41 12.53
C ALA A 228 4.01 -3.14 13.38
N ARG A 229 2.87 -3.70 12.95
CA ARG A 229 1.61 -3.58 13.69
C ARG A 229 1.69 -4.20 15.09
N GLU A 230 2.25 -5.41 15.22
CA GLU A 230 2.42 -6.11 16.50
C GLU A 230 3.32 -5.35 17.46
N ALA A 231 4.37 -4.69 16.95
CA ALA A 231 5.25 -3.83 17.72
C ALA A 231 4.66 -2.44 18.04
N GLY A 232 3.43 -2.14 17.58
CA GLY A 232 2.83 -0.81 17.72
C GLY A 232 3.55 0.28 16.92
N LYS A 233 4.33 -0.09 15.91
CA LYS A 233 5.08 0.81 15.03
C LYS A 233 4.29 1.08 13.75
N HIS A 234 4.53 2.22 13.14
CA HIS A 234 3.82 2.65 11.95
C HIS A 234 4.66 2.41 10.69
N LEU A 235 4.05 1.78 9.69
CA LEU A 235 4.61 1.66 8.35
C LEU A 235 3.88 2.63 7.41
N VAL A 236 4.63 3.51 6.75
CA VAL A 236 4.11 4.46 5.77
C VAL A 236 4.81 4.23 4.45
N VAL A 237 4.05 4.05 3.38
CA VAL A 237 4.61 3.64 2.08
C VAL A 237 4.17 4.60 0.99
N LEU A 238 5.16 5.18 0.31
CA LEU A 238 5.01 5.87 -0.96
C LEU A 238 5.36 4.91 -2.09
N ARG A 239 4.38 4.56 -2.92
CA ARG A 239 4.59 3.67 -4.07
C ARG A 239 4.67 4.45 -5.38
N SER A 240 5.73 4.23 -6.15
CA SER A 240 5.87 4.81 -7.48
C SER A 240 5.26 3.91 -8.56
N GLY A 241 5.04 4.47 -9.76
CA GLY A 241 4.61 3.68 -10.91
C GLY A 241 3.18 3.15 -10.86
N ARG A 242 2.27 3.71 -10.06
CA ARG A 242 0.89 3.22 -9.89
C ARG A 242 0.01 3.35 -11.15
N SER A 243 0.24 4.37 -11.97
CA SER A 243 -0.54 4.63 -13.19
C SER A 243 0.04 3.89 -14.39
N GLY A 244 -0.73 3.70 -15.46
CA GLY A 244 -0.21 3.10 -16.70
C GLY A 244 0.99 3.87 -17.27
N ALA A 245 1.00 5.20 -17.17
CA ALA A 245 2.15 6.02 -17.56
C ALA A 245 3.34 5.85 -16.61
N GLY A 246 3.08 5.80 -15.30
CA GLY A 246 4.10 5.57 -14.28
C GLY A 246 4.78 4.20 -14.44
N ARG A 247 4.01 3.13 -14.68
CA ARG A 247 4.54 1.79 -14.94
C ARG A 247 5.51 1.78 -16.11
N ARG A 248 5.13 2.37 -17.25
CA ARG A 248 6.01 2.45 -18.43
C ARG A 248 7.32 3.19 -18.15
N ALA A 249 7.24 4.29 -17.39
CA ALA A 249 8.43 5.04 -16.98
C ALA A 249 9.34 4.23 -16.04
N ALA A 250 8.76 3.52 -15.07
CA ALA A 250 9.50 2.69 -14.13
C ALA A 250 10.20 1.50 -14.82
N VAL A 251 9.53 0.82 -15.76
CA VAL A 251 10.11 -0.26 -16.58
C VAL A 251 11.32 0.24 -17.36
N SER A 252 11.23 1.43 -17.95
CA SER A 252 12.36 2.02 -18.68
C SER A 252 13.52 2.45 -17.77
N HIS A 253 13.26 2.68 -16.48
CA HIS A 253 14.25 3.15 -15.51
C HIS A 253 14.97 2.00 -14.80
N THR A 254 14.24 0.95 -14.40
CA THR A 254 14.78 -0.15 -13.58
C THR A 254 14.84 -1.49 -14.31
N GLY A 255 14.20 -1.60 -15.48
CA GLY A 255 14.02 -2.87 -16.18
C GLY A 255 13.08 -3.86 -15.48
N SER A 256 12.46 -3.48 -14.35
CA SER A 256 11.54 -4.32 -13.59
C SER A 256 10.08 -3.94 -13.86
N MET A 257 9.22 -4.95 -13.97
CA MET A 257 7.80 -4.76 -14.22
C MET A 257 7.02 -4.70 -12.91
N LEU A 258 6.15 -3.69 -12.80
CA LEU A 258 5.19 -3.56 -11.73
C LEU A 258 3.98 -4.45 -12.02
N GLY A 259 3.78 -5.48 -11.17
CA GLY A 259 2.56 -6.28 -11.16
C GLY A 259 1.31 -5.49 -10.76
N ASP A 260 0.15 -6.16 -10.71
CA ASP A 260 -1.10 -5.55 -10.26
C ASP A 260 -0.96 -5.00 -8.82
N ASP A 261 -1.16 -3.69 -8.67
CA ASP A 261 -1.04 -2.97 -7.40
C ASP A 261 -2.20 -3.31 -6.43
N THR A 262 -3.29 -3.88 -6.94
CA THR A 262 -4.49 -4.19 -6.15
C THR A 262 -4.17 -5.07 -4.94
N ALA A 263 -3.40 -6.15 -5.15
CA ALA A 263 -3.03 -7.06 -4.06
C ALA A 263 -2.18 -6.35 -2.99
N PHE A 264 -1.19 -5.57 -3.40
CA PHE A 264 -0.36 -4.79 -2.50
C PHE A 264 -1.17 -3.77 -1.70
N VAL A 265 -2.07 -3.02 -2.35
CA VAL A 265 -2.89 -1.99 -1.68
C VAL A 265 -3.79 -2.63 -0.63
N LEU A 266 -4.49 -3.69 -0.98
CA LEU A 266 -5.40 -4.39 -0.06
C LEU A 266 -4.63 -5.07 1.09
N ALA A 267 -3.50 -5.70 0.78
CA ALA A 267 -2.58 -6.29 1.75
C ALA A 267 -2.07 -5.25 2.76
N SER A 268 -1.56 -4.13 2.26
CA SER A 268 -1.09 -3.02 3.07
C SER A 268 -2.18 -2.49 4.00
N ALA A 269 -3.38 -2.26 3.46
CA ALA A 269 -4.53 -1.79 4.23
C ALA A 269 -4.92 -2.77 5.36
N ARG A 270 -4.90 -4.09 5.10
CA ARG A 270 -5.22 -5.14 6.10
C ARG A 270 -4.27 -5.12 7.31
N HIS A 271 -3.02 -4.71 7.09
CA HIS A 271 -2.01 -4.57 8.14
C HIS A 271 -1.91 -3.14 8.72
N GLY A 272 -2.77 -2.22 8.30
CA GLY A 272 -2.80 -0.85 8.81
C GLY A 272 -1.64 0.02 8.31
N VAL A 273 -1.00 -0.38 7.21
CA VAL A 273 0.02 0.41 6.52
C VAL A 273 -0.64 1.66 5.92
N VAL A 274 -0.03 2.83 6.13
CA VAL A 274 -0.51 4.09 5.55
C VAL A 274 0.11 4.25 4.17
N LEU A 275 -0.71 4.11 3.14
CA LEU A 275 -0.30 4.37 1.75
C LEU A 275 -0.46 5.84 1.43
N VAL A 276 0.56 6.45 0.83
CA VAL A 276 0.58 7.86 0.41
C VAL A 276 0.97 7.97 -1.05
N ASP A 277 0.60 9.09 -1.67
CA ASP A 277 0.77 9.29 -3.12
C ASP A 277 1.90 10.25 -3.49
N ASP A 278 2.46 10.98 -2.51
CA ASP A 278 3.52 11.96 -2.74
C ASP A 278 4.47 12.07 -1.52
N VAL A 279 5.63 12.68 -1.72
CA VAL A 279 6.66 12.93 -0.71
C VAL A 279 6.16 13.87 0.38
N ASP A 280 5.38 14.90 0.04
CA ASP A 280 4.82 15.81 1.04
C ASP A 280 3.85 15.09 1.98
N GLU A 281 3.02 14.18 1.47
CA GLU A 281 2.17 13.30 2.25
C GLU A 281 2.98 12.33 3.12
N LEU A 282 4.01 11.69 2.56
CA LEU A 282 4.89 10.78 3.29
C LEU A 282 5.47 11.47 4.53
N LEU A 283 6.01 12.67 4.36
CA LEU A 283 6.63 13.44 5.44
C LEU A 283 5.61 14.02 6.41
N ALA A 284 4.45 14.48 5.91
CA ALA A 284 3.36 14.95 6.74
C ALA A 284 2.85 13.86 7.69
N VAL A 285 2.57 12.67 7.15
CA VAL A 285 2.14 11.51 7.93
C VAL A 285 3.23 11.11 8.92
N ALA A 286 4.49 11.07 8.50
CA ALA A 286 5.62 10.79 9.38
C ALA A 286 5.70 11.76 10.56
N ALA A 287 5.53 13.05 10.29
CA ALA A 287 5.56 14.09 11.32
C ALA A 287 4.42 13.94 12.32
N THR A 288 3.20 13.70 11.84
CA THR A 288 2.03 13.51 12.70
C THR A 288 2.19 12.25 13.58
N LEU A 289 2.56 11.11 12.99
CA LEU A 289 2.69 9.84 13.72
C LEU A 289 3.90 9.79 14.67
N SER A 290 4.94 10.59 14.42
CA SER A 290 6.12 10.63 15.27
C SER A 290 5.99 11.58 16.46
N SER A 291 5.15 12.61 16.38
CA SER A 291 5.05 13.68 17.39
C SER A 291 3.75 13.71 18.17
N MET A 292 2.70 13.00 17.73
CA MET A 292 1.35 13.10 18.31
C MET A 292 0.71 11.72 18.53
N PRO A 293 -0.26 11.61 19.45
CA PRO A 293 -1.13 10.45 19.54
C PRO A 293 -1.90 10.25 18.23
N ARG A 294 -2.18 8.99 17.88
CA ARG A 294 -3.06 8.68 16.74
C ARG A 294 -4.50 9.03 17.11
N PRO A 295 -5.29 9.63 16.21
CA PRO A 295 -6.71 9.87 16.51
C PRO A 295 -7.46 8.54 16.64
N GLU A 296 -8.37 8.44 17.61
CA GLU A 296 -9.17 7.23 17.87
C GLU A 296 -10.29 7.03 16.83
N GLY A 297 -10.60 8.06 16.06
CA GLY A 297 -11.65 8.07 15.06
C GLY A 297 -11.43 9.14 14.01
N ARG A 298 -12.50 9.46 13.27
CA ARG A 298 -12.46 10.39 12.13
C ARG A 298 -13.13 11.73 12.44
N ARG A 299 -13.52 11.97 13.70
CA ARG A 299 -14.24 13.18 14.10
C ARG A 299 -13.26 14.29 14.45
N VAL A 300 -13.29 15.38 13.71
CA VAL A 300 -12.35 16.50 13.85
C VAL A 300 -13.10 17.74 14.28
N ALA A 301 -12.53 18.46 15.24
CA ALA A 301 -12.96 19.81 15.54
C ALA A 301 -11.95 20.82 15.02
N VAL A 302 -12.44 21.81 14.29
CA VAL A 302 -11.62 22.90 13.75
C VAL A 302 -11.65 24.07 14.72
N VAL A 303 -10.47 24.61 15.07
CA VAL A 303 -10.32 25.87 15.81
C VAL A 303 -9.60 26.86 14.90
N THR A 304 -10.21 28.02 14.63
CA THR A 304 -9.72 28.96 13.62
C THR A 304 -9.79 30.40 14.10
N THR A 305 -8.88 31.24 13.59
CA THR A 305 -8.93 32.70 13.76
C THR A 305 -9.83 33.41 12.73
N SER A 306 -10.38 32.66 11.77
CA SER A 306 -11.16 33.18 10.65
C SER A 306 -12.25 32.20 10.23
N GLY A 307 -13.51 32.64 10.20
CA GLY A 307 -14.63 31.86 9.69
C GLY A 307 -14.46 31.37 8.25
N GLY A 308 -13.86 32.18 7.37
CA GLY A 308 -13.59 31.77 5.98
C GLY A 308 -12.59 30.61 5.90
N ALA A 309 -11.54 30.64 6.72
CA ALA A 309 -10.60 29.52 6.83
C ALA A 309 -11.24 28.29 7.52
N GLY A 310 -12.17 28.52 8.43
CA GLY A 310 -13.00 27.47 9.05
C GLY A 310 -13.88 26.74 8.03
N SER A 311 -14.60 27.47 7.17
CA SER A 311 -15.40 26.87 6.10
C SER A 311 -14.54 26.07 5.12
N LEU A 312 -13.39 26.61 4.71
CA LEU A 312 -12.44 25.89 3.86
C LEU A 312 -11.94 24.60 4.54
N ALA A 313 -11.75 24.61 5.86
CA ALA A 313 -11.36 23.43 6.62
C ALA A 313 -12.46 22.38 6.70
N ALA A 314 -13.72 22.79 6.85
CA ALA A 314 -14.85 21.88 6.80
C ALA A 314 -14.91 21.14 5.46
N ASP A 315 -14.81 21.86 4.34
CA ASP A 315 -14.80 21.28 2.99
C ASP A 315 -13.66 20.27 2.83
N ARG A 316 -12.42 20.66 3.18
CA ARG A 316 -11.25 19.81 3.00
C ARG A 316 -11.23 18.59 3.92
N CYS A 317 -11.77 18.72 5.13
CA CYS A 317 -11.94 17.58 6.03
C CYS A 317 -12.96 16.60 5.46
N SER A 318 -14.08 17.09 4.92
CA SER A 318 -15.07 16.24 4.24
C SER A 318 -14.47 15.53 3.03
N ASP A 319 -13.67 16.22 2.20
CA ASP A 319 -12.95 15.63 1.07
C ASP A 319 -12.00 14.49 1.51
N ALA A 320 -11.38 14.63 2.70
CA ALA A 320 -10.51 13.62 3.31
C ALA A 320 -11.28 12.52 4.08
N GLY A 321 -12.62 12.51 4.00
CA GLY A 321 -13.47 11.54 4.69
C GLY A 321 -13.46 11.68 6.22
N LEU A 322 -13.16 12.87 6.73
CA LEU A 322 -13.29 13.23 8.15
C LEU A 322 -14.69 13.79 8.43
N GLU A 323 -15.12 13.69 9.68
CA GLU A 323 -16.43 14.14 10.14
C GLU A 323 -16.26 15.37 11.03
N LEU A 324 -17.09 16.40 10.86
CA LEU A 324 -17.12 17.58 11.73
C LEU A 324 -18.42 17.57 12.56
N PRO A 325 -18.46 16.84 13.69
CA PRO A 325 -19.66 16.79 14.50
C PRO A 325 -19.92 18.13 15.18
N GLU A 326 -21.19 18.39 15.47
CA GLU A 326 -21.59 19.49 16.34
C GLU A 326 -21.05 19.25 17.76
N LEU A 327 -20.44 20.28 18.35
CA LEU A 327 -19.93 20.21 19.73
C LEU A 327 -21.10 20.13 20.71
N CYS A 328 -20.92 19.37 21.79
CA CYS A 328 -21.99 19.24 22.78
C CYS A 328 -22.25 20.58 23.50
N THR A 329 -23.44 20.74 24.04
CA THR A 329 -23.85 21.97 24.75
C THR A 329 -22.90 22.35 25.87
N THR A 330 -22.41 21.36 26.64
CA THR A 330 -21.42 21.56 27.71
C THR A 330 -20.12 22.19 27.19
N THR A 331 -19.62 21.74 26.03
CA THR A 331 -18.43 22.31 25.40
C THR A 331 -18.70 23.74 24.94
N GLN A 332 -19.82 23.97 24.25
CA GLN A 332 -20.20 25.31 23.79
C GLN A 332 -20.35 26.31 24.95
N ASP A 333 -20.89 25.88 26.09
CA ASP A 333 -21.05 26.73 27.27
C ASP A 333 -19.72 27.06 27.95
N ARG A 334 -18.75 26.14 27.95
CA ARG A 334 -17.37 26.41 28.38
C ARG A 334 -16.63 27.38 27.45
N LEU A 335 -16.93 27.35 26.15
CA LEU A 335 -16.33 28.25 25.16
C LEU A 335 -16.93 29.67 25.17
N ARG A 336 -18.23 29.78 25.45
CA ARG A 336 -18.99 31.04 25.44
C ARG A 336 -18.33 32.22 26.19
N PRO A 337 -17.74 32.06 27.40
CA PRO A 337 -17.08 33.17 28.06
C PRO A 337 -15.80 33.63 27.36
N LEU A 338 -15.13 32.77 26.58
CA LEU A 338 -13.85 33.04 25.91
C LEU A 338 -14.04 33.70 24.54
N ILE A 339 -15.09 33.29 23.81
CA ILE A 339 -15.32 33.68 22.41
C ILE A 339 -16.28 34.88 22.35
N PRO A 340 -15.97 35.96 21.61
CA PRO A 340 -16.87 37.08 21.41
C PRO A 340 -18.21 36.67 20.79
N ALA A 341 -19.27 37.48 21.00
CA ALA A 341 -20.62 37.17 20.52
C ALA A 341 -20.76 37.03 18.98
N PHE A 342 -19.79 37.54 18.22
CA PHE A 342 -19.74 37.44 16.76
C PHE A 342 -18.77 36.35 16.26
N GLY A 343 -18.12 35.60 17.17
CA GLY A 343 -17.42 34.36 16.84
C GLY A 343 -18.38 33.18 16.78
N ALA A 344 -17.85 31.99 16.48
CA ALA A 344 -18.64 30.76 16.37
C ALA A 344 -18.28 29.78 17.50
N LEU A 345 -19.29 29.29 18.22
CA LEU A 345 -19.15 28.27 19.26
C LEU A 345 -19.34 26.84 18.72
N ALA A 346 -19.96 26.70 17.55
CA ALA A 346 -20.14 25.44 16.85
C ALA A 346 -18.83 24.97 16.22
N ASN A 347 -18.79 23.78 15.65
CA ASN A 347 -17.65 23.30 14.86
C ASN A 347 -17.86 23.66 13.38
N PRO A 348 -16.96 24.44 12.73
CA PRO A 348 -15.71 25.03 13.20
C PRO A 348 -15.86 26.16 14.24
N VAL A 349 -14.99 26.15 15.27
CA VAL A 349 -14.91 27.16 16.33
C VAL A 349 -14.10 28.36 15.82
N ASP A 350 -14.76 29.49 15.60
CA ASP A 350 -14.12 30.75 15.19
C ASP A 350 -13.89 31.64 16.42
N VAL A 351 -12.62 31.72 16.83
CA VAL A 351 -12.20 32.51 17.99
C VAL A 351 -12.03 33.99 17.68
N THR A 352 -11.97 34.36 16.40
CA THR A 352 -11.69 35.71 15.90
C THR A 352 -10.32 36.27 16.36
N ALA A 353 -9.92 37.42 15.83
CA ALA A 353 -8.67 38.07 16.25
C ALA A 353 -8.71 38.64 17.69
N GLN A 354 -9.90 38.81 18.28
CA GLN A 354 -10.01 39.40 19.62
C GLN A 354 -9.56 38.46 20.76
N LEU A 355 -9.49 37.15 20.52
CA LEU A 355 -9.02 36.21 21.54
C LEU A 355 -7.59 36.55 22.03
N PHE A 356 -6.74 37.07 21.14
CA PHE A 356 -5.36 37.47 21.46
C PHE A 356 -5.25 38.62 22.48
N THR A 357 -6.35 39.33 22.77
CA THR A 357 -6.37 40.39 23.79
C THR A 357 -6.57 39.86 25.22
N ARG A 358 -6.88 38.57 25.38
CA ARG A 358 -7.28 37.97 26.67
C ARG A 358 -6.13 37.27 27.42
N GLY A 359 -4.93 37.24 26.85
CA GLY A 359 -3.76 36.59 27.43
C GLY A 359 -3.05 35.69 26.42
N ALA A 360 -1.82 35.27 26.74
CA ALA A 360 -0.99 34.46 25.86
C ALA A 360 -1.53 33.03 25.69
N ASP A 361 -2.16 32.46 26.74
CA ASP A 361 -2.60 31.05 26.77
C ASP A 361 -4.06 30.85 26.31
N ALA A 362 -4.74 31.92 25.90
CA ALA A 362 -6.18 31.90 25.62
C ALA A 362 -6.55 30.98 24.44
N PHE A 363 -5.64 30.81 23.47
CA PHE A 363 -5.87 29.94 22.32
C PHE A 363 -5.73 28.46 22.69
N GLY A 364 -4.70 28.13 23.47
CA GLY A 364 -4.49 26.82 24.06
C GLY A 364 -5.69 26.38 24.90
N ASP A 365 -6.25 27.28 25.71
CA ASP A 365 -7.45 27.02 26.52
C ASP A 365 -8.66 26.59 25.68
N VAL A 366 -8.90 27.26 24.55
CA VAL A 366 -9.96 26.87 23.60
C VAL A 366 -9.68 25.49 23.03
N CYS A 367 -8.44 25.21 22.60
CA CYS A 367 -8.06 23.92 22.06
C CYS A 367 -8.26 22.79 23.08
N ARG A 368 -7.96 23.02 24.37
CA ARG A 368 -8.20 22.05 25.45
C ARG A 368 -9.69 21.78 25.65
N ILE A 369 -10.52 22.83 25.71
CA ILE A 369 -11.97 22.68 25.86
C ILE A 369 -12.57 21.87 24.71
N VAL A 370 -12.15 22.15 23.47
CA VAL A 370 -12.58 21.43 22.28
C VAL A 370 -12.08 19.99 22.28
N ALA A 371 -10.84 19.75 22.67
CA ALA A 371 -10.28 18.41 22.78
C ALA A 371 -10.98 17.58 23.87
N ASP A 372 -11.51 18.19 24.93
CA ASP A 372 -12.27 17.47 25.97
C ASP A 372 -13.64 16.96 25.48
N ASP A 373 -14.15 17.44 24.35
CA ASP A 373 -15.46 17.04 23.84
C ASP A 373 -15.46 15.54 23.46
N PRO A 374 -16.42 14.72 23.93
CA PRO A 374 -16.48 13.29 23.62
C PRO A 374 -16.81 12.99 22.15
N GLY A 375 -17.33 13.99 21.42
CA GLY A 375 -17.58 13.98 20.00
C GLY A 375 -16.32 14.15 19.14
N VAL A 376 -15.16 14.49 19.72
CA VAL A 376 -13.95 14.88 18.98
C VAL A 376 -12.85 13.84 19.14
N ASP A 377 -12.18 13.48 18.04
CA ASP A 377 -11.03 12.56 18.03
C ASP A 377 -9.70 13.27 17.71
N ALA A 378 -9.76 14.45 17.06
CA ALA A 378 -8.61 15.29 16.74
C ALA A 378 -8.98 16.78 16.68
N VAL A 379 -8.00 17.65 16.95
CA VAL A 379 -8.15 19.11 16.82
C VAL A 379 -7.33 19.61 15.63
N ALA A 380 -7.98 20.31 14.70
CA ALA A 380 -7.35 20.99 13.58
C ALA A 380 -7.32 22.50 13.83
N VAL A 381 -6.14 23.04 14.10
CA VAL A 381 -5.92 24.48 14.28
C VAL A 381 -5.62 25.11 12.93
N VAL A 382 -6.41 26.11 12.54
CA VAL A 382 -6.25 26.83 11.27
C VAL A 382 -5.98 28.31 11.55
N LEU A 383 -4.73 28.71 11.34
CA LEU A 383 -4.25 30.07 11.60
C LEU A 383 -4.16 30.86 10.29
N THR A 384 -4.59 32.12 10.33
CA THR A 384 -4.45 33.09 9.23
C THR A 384 -3.70 34.32 9.71
N MET A 385 -2.76 34.87 8.93
CA MET A 385 -2.09 36.18 9.15
C MET A 385 -1.73 36.57 10.61
N VAL A 386 -1.53 35.61 11.52
CA VAL A 386 -0.84 35.81 12.81
C VAL A 386 0.64 35.59 12.52
N VAL A 387 1.48 36.59 12.73
CA VAL A 387 2.88 36.60 12.28
C VAL A 387 3.79 37.29 13.31
N GLY A 388 5.11 37.22 13.09
CA GLY A 388 6.09 37.85 13.96
C GLY A 388 6.03 37.35 15.40
N GLN A 389 6.20 38.24 16.38
CA GLN A 389 6.24 37.91 17.80
C GLN A 389 4.93 37.30 18.32
N ALA A 390 3.78 37.80 17.85
CA ALA A 390 2.48 37.23 18.21
C ALA A 390 2.33 35.79 17.70
N GLY A 391 2.82 35.52 16.47
CA GLY A 391 2.86 34.16 15.93
C GLY A 391 3.79 33.23 16.73
N ALA A 392 4.95 33.73 17.17
CA ALA A 392 5.87 32.95 17.99
C ALA A 392 5.27 32.58 19.35
N ALA A 393 4.66 33.55 20.05
CA ALA A 393 3.98 33.31 21.33
C ALA A 393 2.81 32.31 21.19
N LEU A 394 2.01 32.42 20.12
CA LEU A 394 0.96 31.45 19.82
C LEU A 394 1.51 30.05 19.54
N ALA A 395 2.66 29.95 18.87
CA ALA A 395 3.31 28.66 18.65
C ALA A 395 3.79 28.03 19.96
N GLU A 396 4.33 28.82 20.90
CA GLU A 396 4.73 28.35 22.23
C GLU A 396 3.54 27.83 23.04
N ASP A 397 2.42 28.56 23.04
CA ASP A 397 1.16 28.14 23.69
C ASP A 397 0.64 26.82 23.09
N LEU A 398 0.58 26.72 21.76
CA LEU A 398 0.10 25.52 21.07
C LEU A 398 1.03 24.31 21.29
N VAL A 399 2.34 24.50 21.35
CA VAL A 399 3.30 23.44 21.72
C VAL A 399 3.05 22.96 23.14
N GLY A 400 2.94 23.89 24.09
CA GLY A 400 2.66 23.57 25.50
C GLY A 400 1.31 22.88 25.70
N THR A 401 0.31 23.27 24.91
CA THR A 401 -1.02 22.67 24.90
C THR A 401 -0.98 21.26 24.32
N SER A 402 -0.38 21.07 23.15
CA SER A 402 -0.30 19.77 22.47
C SER A 402 0.32 18.69 23.36
N ALA A 403 1.38 19.03 24.10
CA ALA A 403 2.04 18.11 25.04
C ALA A 403 1.15 17.59 26.19
N ARG A 404 0.00 18.23 26.44
CA ARG A 404 -0.96 17.86 27.50
C ARG A 404 -2.23 17.20 26.98
N LEU A 405 -2.42 17.15 25.66
CA LEU A 405 -3.61 16.56 25.06
C LEU A 405 -3.44 15.05 24.85
N ALA A 406 -4.52 14.31 25.12
CA ALA A 406 -4.62 12.89 24.74
C ALA A 406 -4.96 12.70 23.25
N LYS A 407 -5.46 13.76 22.59
CA LYS A 407 -5.87 13.78 21.18
C LYS A 407 -4.89 14.60 20.36
N PRO A 408 -4.62 14.23 19.09
CA PRO A 408 -3.71 15.00 18.24
C PRO A 408 -4.20 16.42 17.97
N LEU A 409 -3.26 17.37 17.97
CA LEU A 409 -3.47 18.76 17.58
C LEU A 409 -2.60 19.09 16.38
N MET A 410 -3.22 19.29 15.23
CA MET A 410 -2.55 19.56 13.96
C MET A 410 -2.70 21.04 13.60
N VAL A 411 -1.67 21.66 13.01
CA VAL A 411 -1.67 23.11 12.74
C VAL A 411 -1.49 23.39 11.26
N ALA A 412 -2.45 24.06 10.64
CA ALA A 412 -2.31 24.69 9.33
C ALA A 412 -2.14 26.20 9.51
N TRP A 413 -1.12 26.78 8.86
CA TRP A 413 -0.82 28.20 8.99
C TRP A 413 -0.76 28.86 7.62
N LEU A 414 -1.83 29.58 7.30
CA LEU A 414 -2.06 30.28 6.05
C LEU A 414 -1.40 31.67 6.07
N ALA A 415 -0.07 31.66 6.11
CA ALA A 415 0.79 32.84 6.02
C ALA A 415 2.15 32.47 5.43
N GLY A 416 2.81 33.45 4.80
CA GLY A 416 4.13 33.25 4.20
C GLY A 416 5.18 32.75 5.20
N GLN A 417 6.05 31.84 4.76
CA GLN A 417 7.10 31.24 5.58
C GLN A 417 8.01 32.29 6.23
N ASP A 418 8.44 33.29 5.46
CA ASP A 418 9.33 34.36 5.94
C ASP A 418 8.73 35.14 7.12
N GLN A 419 7.41 35.42 7.07
CA GLN A 419 6.71 36.15 8.14
C GLN A 419 6.41 35.28 9.37
N THR A 420 6.44 33.95 9.21
CA THR A 420 6.12 32.97 10.26
C THR A 420 7.34 32.19 10.74
N ALA A 421 8.55 32.55 10.28
CA ALA A 421 9.78 31.80 10.52
C ALA A 421 10.04 31.55 12.01
N GLN A 422 9.81 32.55 12.88
CA GLN A 422 9.98 32.41 14.33
C GLN A 422 9.02 31.38 14.94
N GLY A 423 7.72 31.50 14.68
CA GLY A 423 6.73 30.53 15.19
C GLY A 423 6.89 29.13 14.59
N ARG A 424 7.25 29.03 13.32
CA ARG A 424 7.57 27.74 12.69
C ARG A 424 8.83 27.11 13.27
N ALA A 425 9.83 27.90 13.67
CA ALA A 425 11.01 27.38 14.36
C ALA A 425 10.65 26.78 15.73
N VAL A 426 9.70 27.39 16.46
CA VAL A 426 9.17 26.84 17.72
C VAL A 426 8.50 25.48 17.49
N PHE A 427 7.57 25.39 16.54
CA PHE A 427 6.95 24.10 16.19
C PHE A 427 7.96 23.06 15.71
N ARG A 428 8.91 23.46 14.86
CA ARG A 428 9.98 22.59 14.35
C ARG A 428 10.89 22.08 15.48
N ALA A 429 11.17 22.89 16.49
CA ALA A 429 11.94 22.45 17.66
C ALA A 429 11.18 21.43 18.50
N ALA A 430 9.85 21.56 18.57
CA ALA A 430 8.96 20.60 19.23
C ALA A 430 8.60 19.36 18.38
N GLY A 431 9.04 19.30 17.12
CA GLY A 431 8.71 18.22 16.20
C GLY A 431 7.26 18.24 15.69
N ILE A 432 6.53 19.34 15.87
CA ILE A 432 5.15 19.49 15.43
C ILE A 432 5.12 19.99 13.97
N PRO A 433 4.50 19.26 13.02
CA PRO A 433 4.37 19.73 11.65
C PRO A 433 3.42 20.92 11.55
N VAL A 434 3.82 21.92 10.76
CA VAL A 434 2.98 23.06 10.40
C VAL A 434 2.68 23.02 8.91
N PHE A 435 1.43 22.68 8.58
CA PHE A 435 0.96 22.57 7.21
C PHE A 435 0.82 23.96 6.57
N SER A 436 1.27 24.08 5.33
CA SER A 436 1.12 25.32 4.53
C SER A 436 -0.26 25.44 3.88
N SER A 437 -1.09 24.38 3.96
CA SER A 437 -2.45 24.38 3.43
C SER A 437 -3.38 23.58 4.33
N VAL A 438 -4.66 23.97 4.33
CA VAL A 438 -5.73 23.25 5.03
C VAL A 438 -5.97 21.87 4.40
N GLY A 439 -5.84 21.76 3.08
CA GLY A 439 -5.97 20.50 2.37
C GLY A 439 -4.90 19.48 2.77
N GLY A 440 -3.65 19.92 2.92
CA GLY A 440 -2.56 19.05 3.39
C GLY A 440 -2.79 18.54 4.80
N LEU A 441 -3.25 19.41 5.71
CA LEU A 441 -3.62 19.01 7.08
C LEU A 441 -4.75 17.97 7.07
N ALA A 442 -5.84 18.27 6.37
CA ALA A 442 -7.01 17.38 6.31
C ALA A 442 -6.65 16.02 5.71
N ARG A 443 -5.84 16.00 4.66
CA ARG A 443 -5.35 14.76 4.03
C ARG A 443 -4.51 13.93 5.01
N ALA A 444 -3.52 14.54 5.65
CA ALA A 444 -2.70 13.86 6.65
C ALA A 444 -3.56 13.30 7.80
N ALA A 445 -4.50 14.09 8.33
CA ALA A 445 -5.44 13.66 9.35
C ALA A 445 -6.31 12.47 8.89
N GLY A 446 -6.82 12.50 7.65
CA GLY A 446 -7.61 11.42 7.07
C GLY A 446 -6.83 10.12 6.85
N LEU A 447 -5.54 10.22 6.51
CA LEU A 447 -4.60 9.11 6.31
C LEU A 447 -4.18 8.45 7.62
N VAL A 448 -3.96 9.22 8.69
CA VAL A 448 -3.61 8.65 10.01
C VAL A 448 -4.83 8.18 10.79
N ALA A 449 -6.02 8.66 10.47
CA ALA A 449 -7.25 8.21 11.11
C ALA A 449 -7.53 6.72 10.83
N PRO A 450 -8.16 5.99 11.77
CA PRO A 450 -8.51 4.61 11.55
C PRO A 450 -9.44 4.46 10.34
N PRO A 451 -9.38 3.31 9.63
CA PRO A 451 -10.27 3.05 8.51
C PRO A 451 -11.71 3.05 9.00
N ARG A 452 -12.63 3.53 8.15
CA ARG A 452 -14.05 3.52 8.45
C ARG A 452 -14.52 2.07 8.54
N ALA A 453 -14.98 1.65 9.72
CA ALA A 453 -15.59 0.33 9.87
C ALA A 453 -16.83 0.26 8.96
N PRO A 454 -16.97 -0.78 8.11
CA PRO A 454 -18.18 -0.96 7.35
C PRO A 454 -19.35 -1.17 8.31
N ALA A 455 -20.49 -0.53 8.01
CA ALA A 455 -21.74 -0.79 8.74
C ALA A 455 -22.23 -2.20 8.37
N VAL A 456 -21.81 -3.19 9.17
CA VAL A 456 -22.29 -4.56 9.11
C VAL A 456 -23.67 -4.60 9.80
N PRO A 457 -24.70 -5.21 9.18
CA PRO A 457 -26.00 -5.36 9.83
C PRO A 457 -25.85 -6.18 11.12
N ALA A 458 -26.72 -5.92 12.10
CA ALA A 458 -26.79 -6.71 13.33
C ALA A 458 -27.26 -8.17 13.13
N VAL A 459 -27.52 -8.56 11.88
CA VAL A 459 -27.98 -9.90 11.49
C VAL A 459 -26.77 -10.80 11.26
N ALA A 460 -26.83 -12.04 11.76
CA ALA A 460 -25.75 -13.02 11.60
C ALA A 460 -25.48 -13.35 10.13
N LEU A 461 -24.24 -13.14 9.68
CA LEU A 461 -23.74 -13.52 8.36
C LEU A 461 -23.29 -15.00 8.33
N PRO A 462 -23.40 -15.68 7.17
CA PRO A 462 -22.98 -17.08 7.05
C PRO A 462 -21.46 -17.22 7.20
N ARG A 463 -21.02 -18.30 7.84
CA ARG A 463 -19.60 -18.64 8.08
C ARG A 463 -19.33 -20.06 7.56
N PRO A 464 -19.20 -20.24 6.23
CA PRO A 464 -18.98 -21.55 5.65
C PRO A 464 -17.62 -22.12 6.08
N THR A 465 -17.54 -23.45 6.19
CA THR A 465 -16.28 -24.15 6.44
C THR A 465 -15.42 -24.16 5.18
N ALA A 466 -14.11 -24.00 5.33
CA ALA A 466 -13.19 -24.12 4.21
C ALA A 466 -13.25 -25.53 3.57
N PRO A 467 -13.21 -25.63 2.23
CA PRO A 467 -13.22 -26.93 1.55
C PRO A 467 -11.89 -27.67 1.77
N ALA A 468 -11.90 -28.99 1.57
CA ALA A 468 -10.69 -29.82 1.67
C ALA A 468 -9.69 -29.45 0.55
N PRO A 469 -8.45 -29.01 0.88
CA PRO A 469 -7.52 -28.52 -0.13
C PRO A 469 -7.17 -29.53 -1.22
N ASP A 470 -6.92 -30.78 -0.86
CA ASP A 470 -6.55 -31.82 -1.81
C ASP A 470 -7.64 -32.06 -2.85
N ARG A 471 -8.91 -32.01 -2.43
CA ARG A 471 -10.06 -32.16 -3.33
C ARG A 471 -10.20 -30.98 -4.28
N ILE A 472 -9.97 -29.75 -3.81
CA ILE A 472 -10.01 -28.56 -4.67
C ILE A 472 -8.92 -28.62 -5.73
N ARG A 473 -7.69 -29.00 -5.36
CA ARG A 473 -6.56 -29.10 -6.30
C ARG A 473 -6.78 -30.19 -7.35
N GLU A 474 -7.22 -31.37 -6.94
CA GLU A 474 -7.55 -32.47 -7.85
C GLU A 474 -8.58 -32.05 -8.92
N LEU A 475 -9.63 -31.35 -8.50
CA LEU A 475 -10.69 -30.88 -9.40
C LEU A 475 -10.25 -29.71 -10.29
N LEU A 476 -9.34 -28.87 -9.77
CA LEU A 476 -8.74 -27.78 -10.53
C LEU A 476 -7.85 -28.33 -11.66
N ASP A 477 -7.01 -29.33 -11.36
CA ASP A 477 -6.16 -30.00 -12.35
C ASP A 477 -6.99 -30.68 -13.44
N ALA A 478 -8.18 -31.19 -13.08
CA ALA A 478 -9.15 -31.73 -14.03
C ALA A 478 -9.95 -30.67 -14.81
N SER A 479 -9.81 -29.38 -14.46
CA SER A 479 -10.61 -28.26 -15.00
C SER A 479 -12.13 -28.48 -14.90
N ASP A 480 -12.59 -29.19 -13.85
CA ASP A 480 -13.99 -29.54 -13.64
C ASP A 480 -14.73 -28.49 -12.81
N GLY A 481 -15.15 -27.41 -13.49
CA GLY A 481 -15.89 -26.30 -12.88
C GLY A 481 -17.15 -26.72 -12.11
N PRO A 482 -18.07 -27.54 -12.67
CA PRO A 482 -19.24 -28.01 -11.95
C PRO A 482 -18.93 -28.80 -10.68
N ALA A 483 -17.94 -29.71 -10.72
CA ALA A 483 -17.54 -30.45 -9.52
C ALA A 483 -16.87 -29.54 -8.48
N LEU A 484 -16.15 -28.49 -8.91
CA LEU A 484 -15.64 -27.45 -8.01
C LEU A 484 -16.76 -26.70 -7.31
N LEU A 485 -17.81 -26.28 -8.03
CA LEU A 485 -19.00 -25.66 -7.42
C LEU A 485 -19.63 -26.56 -6.35
N ASP A 486 -19.78 -27.85 -6.66
CA ASP A 486 -20.32 -28.84 -5.72
C ASP A 486 -19.41 -29.00 -4.48
N ALA A 487 -18.08 -29.10 -4.68
CA ALA A 487 -17.11 -29.22 -3.60
C ALA A 487 -17.04 -27.98 -2.70
N MET A 488 -17.29 -26.79 -3.26
CA MET A 488 -17.40 -25.55 -2.49
C MET A 488 -18.76 -25.41 -1.79
N GLY A 489 -19.79 -26.12 -2.26
CA GLY A 489 -21.17 -25.96 -1.82
C GLY A 489 -21.84 -24.71 -2.39
N ILE A 490 -21.46 -24.28 -3.60
CA ILE A 490 -22.13 -23.20 -4.33
C ILE A 490 -23.20 -23.83 -5.22
N ALA A 491 -24.45 -23.37 -5.10
CA ALA A 491 -25.57 -23.95 -5.85
C ALA A 491 -25.39 -23.73 -7.36
N ARG A 492 -25.73 -24.74 -8.16
CA ARG A 492 -25.77 -24.68 -9.62
C ARG A 492 -27.06 -25.34 -10.13
N PRO A 493 -27.61 -24.93 -11.29
CA PRO A 493 -28.79 -25.57 -11.85
C PRO A 493 -28.49 -27.01 -12.28
N ALA A 494 -29.52 -27.85 -12.29
CA ALA A 494 -29.44 -29.19 -12.86
C ALA A 494 -28.99 -29.11 -14.32
N SER A 495 -27.97 -29.89 -14.68
CA SER A 495 -27.34 -29.81 -16.00
C SER A 495 -26.81 -31.16 -16.46
N VAL A 496 -26.87 -31.40 -17.76
CA VAL A 496 -26.34 -32.60 -18.41
C VAL A 496 -25.66 -32.24 -19.73
N VAL A 497 -24.50 -32.83 -20.01
CA VAL A 497 -23.82 -32.69 -21.30
C VAL A 497 -24.35 -33.75 -22.25
N VAL A 498 -24.82 -33.32 -23.42
CA VAL A 498 -25.38 -34.18 -24.47
C VAL A 498 -24.55 -34.09 -25.74
N ARG A 499 -24.52 -35.17 -26.51
CA ARG A 499 -23.75 -35.29 -27.76
C ARG A 499 -24.62 -35.57 -28.97
N THR A 500 -25.91 -35.80 -28.79
CA THR A 500 -26.85 -36.07 -29.88
C THR A 500 -28.14 -35.24 -29.76
N ARG A 501 -28.83 -35.08 -30.89
CA ARG A 501 -30.15 -34.41 -30.95
C ARG A 501 -31.19 -35.08 -30.05
N GLN A 502 -31.16 -36.41 -29.98
CA GLN A 502 -32.08 -37.20 -29.17
C GLN A 502 -31.81 -36.98 -27.68
N GLU A 503 -30.54 -37.09 -27.27
CA GLU A 503 -30.12 -36.79 -25.89
C GLU A 503 -30.50 -35.36 -25.47
N ALA A 504 -30.35 -34.38 -26.37
CA ALA A 504 -30.76 -33.01 -26.10
C ALA A 504 -32.27 -32.89 -25.81
N THR A 505 -33.09 -33.58 -26.62
CA THR A 505 -34.55 -33.59 -26.44
C THR A 505 -34.94 -34.28 -25.14
N ASP A 506 -34.37 -35.45 -24.87
CA ASP A 506 -34.63 -36.22 -23.66
C ASP A 506 -34.19 -35.47 -22.40
N ALA A 507 -33.06 -34.77 -22.46
CA ALA A 507 -32.58 -33.92 -21.37
C ALA A 507 -33.54 -32.77 -21.07
N VAL A 508 -34.03 -32.05 -22.08
CA VAL A 508 -35.00 -30.96 -21.87
C VAL A 508 -36.31 -31.49 -21.27
N VAL A 509 -36.80 -32.64 -21.73
CA VAL A 509 -37.97 -33.30 -21.14
C VAL A 509 -37.72 -33.71 -19.69
N GLY A 510 -36.56 -34.29 -19.40
CA GLY A 510 -36.16 -34.72 -18.06
C GLY A 510 -36.05 -33.58 -17.05
N LEU A 511 -35.71 -32.37 -17.50
CA LEU A 511 -35.68 -31.17 -16.66
C LEU A 511 -37.08 -30.60 -16.34
N GLY A 512 -38.12 -31.02 -17.06
CA GLY A 512 -39.52 -30.68 -16.76
C GLY A 512 -39.96 -29.26 -17.15
N GLY A 513 -39.15 -28.53 -17.94
CA GLY A 513 -39.44 -27.17 -18.38
C GLY A 513 -38.46 -26.66 -19.45
N PRO A 514 -38.59 -25.41 -19.92
CA PRO A 514 -37.62 -24.82 -20.84
C PRO A 514 -36.20 -24.86 -20.27
N ALA A 515 -35.21 -25.09 -21.14
CA ALA A 515 -33.81 -25.21 -20.76
C ALA A 515 -32.93 -24.18 -21.47
N ALA A 516 -31.79 -23.89 -20.87
CA ALA A 516 -30.66 -23.27 -21.56
C ALA A 516 -29.83 -24.38 -22.24
N MET A 517 -29.49 -24.19 -23.51
CA MET A 517 -28.56 -25.05 -24.25
C MET A 517 -27.30 -24.26 -24.60
N LYS A 518 -26.13 -24.72 -24.13
CA LYS A 518 -24.85 -24.01 -24.24
C LYS A 518 -23.78 -24.91 -24.86
N LEU A 519 -22.93 -24.39 -25.73
CA LEU A 519 -21.75 -25.14 -26.23
C LEU A 519 -20.78 -25.43 -25.08
N GLN A 520 -20.24 -26.65 -25.04
CA GLN A 520 -19.21 -27.06 -24.09
C GLN A 520 -17.95 -27.49 -24.86
N ALA A 521 -16.87 -26.76 -24.65
CA ALA A 521 -15.56 -27.03 -25.22
C ALA A 521 -14.48 -26.42 -24.32
N ALA A 522 -13.39 -27.15 -24.05
CA ALA A 522 -12.26 -26.66 -23.25
C ALA A 522 -11.66 -25.34 -23.78
N ALA A 523 -11.64 -25.13 -25.09
CA ALA A 523 -11.10 -23.92 -25.73
C ALA A 523 -12.10 -22.75 -25.81
N LEU A 524 -13.34 -22.90 -25.34
CA LEU A 524 -14.41 -21.92 -25.54
C LEU A 524 -14.75 -21.19 -24.22
N ALA A 525 -13.99 -20.14 -23.90
CA ALA A 525 -14.22 -19.31 -22.72
C ALA A 525 -15.47 -18.41 -22.86
N HIS A 526 -15.62 -17.67 -23.97
CA HIS A 526 -16.76 -16.76 -24.20
C HIS A 526 -17.81 -17.37 -25.13
N LYS A 527 -18.64 -18.25 -24.58
CA LYS A 527 -19.67 -19.02 -25.33
C LYS A 527 -20.68 -18.13 -26.08
N SER A 528 -21.02 -16.97 -25.53
CA SER A 528 -22.02 -16.07 -26.11
C SER A 528 -21.55 -15.41 -27.42
N GLU A 529 -20.26 -15.14 -27.57
CA GLU A 529 -19.69 -14.42 -28.72
C GLU A 529 -19.76 -15.22 -30.02
N VAL A 530 -19.66 -16.55 -29.91
CA VAL A 530 -19.83 -17.48 -31.04
C VAL A 530 -21.29 -17.87 -31.26
N GLY A 531 -22.24 -17.19 -30.60
CA GLY A 531 -23.64 -17.58 -30.59
C GLY A 531 -23.87 -18.97 -29.98
N GLY A 532 -23.02 -19.38 -29.04
CA GLY A 532 -23.01 -20.70 -28.42
C GLY A 532 -24.01 -20.90 -27.27
N VAL A 533 -24.92 -19.95 -27.04
CA VAL A 533 -25.94 -20.02 -25.98
C VAL A 533 -27.33 -19.82 -26.59
N ARG A 534 -28.29 -20.68 -26.23
CA ARG A 534 -29.72 -20.55 -26.53
C ARG A 534 -30.52 -20.73 -25.25
N LEU A 535 -31.39 -19.77 -24.95
CA LEU A 535 -32.25 -19.77 -23.77
C LEU A 535 -33.68 -20.14 -24.13
N ASP A 536 -34.48 -20.48 -23.12
CA ASP A 536 -35.91 -20.80 -23.26
C ASP A 536 -36.20 -21.88 -24.32
N VAL A 537 -35.37 -22.92 -24.37
CA VAL A 537 -35.52 -24.02 -25.35
C VAL A 537 -36.48 -25.07 -24.79
N ASP A 538 -37.61 -25.25 -25.47
CA ASP A 538 -38.54 -26.34 -25.19
C ASP A 538 -38.15 -27.63 -25.92
N ALA A 539 -38.76 -28.75 -25.51
CA ALA A 539 -38.48 -30.06 -26.09
C ALA A 539 -38.72 -30.13 -27.60
N ALA A 540 -39.68 -29.35 -28.13
CA ALA A 540 -39.98 -29.33 -29.57
C ALA A 540 -38.88 -28.64 -30.39
N ARG A 541 -38.15 -27.69 -29.79
CA ARG A 541 -37.05 -26.96 -30.43
C ARG A 541 -35.66 -27.54 -30.13
N ALA A 542 -35.51 -28.35 -29.08
CA ALA A 542 -34.22 -28.86 -28.59
C ALA A 542 -33.34 -29.51 -29.67
N ALA A 543 -33.90 -30.42 -30.48
CA ALA A 543 -33.14 -31.10 -31.55
C ALA A 543 -32.61 -30.13 -32.61
N ARG A 544 -33.40 -29.13 -33.01
CA ARG A 544 -32.98 -28.09 -33.98
C ARG A 544 -31.92 -27.17 -33.37
N VAL A 545 -32.13 -26.75 -32.13
CA VAL A 545 -31.17 -25.89 -31.41
C VAL A 545 -29.82 -26.59 -31.25
N PHE A 546 -29.80 -27.90 -30.98
CA PHE A 546 -28.57 -28.69 -30.95
C PHE A 546 -27.80 -28.57 -32.27
N ASP A 547 -28.47 -28.71 -33.41
CA ASP A 547 -27.83 -28.57 -34.72
C ASP A 547 -27.29 -27.18 -34.98
N ASP A 548 -28.09 -26.15 -34.62
CA ASP A 548 -27.70 -24.76 -34.80
C ASP A 548 -26.43 -24.44 -33.98
N LEU A 549 -26.34 -24.97 -32.75
CA LEU A 549 -25.17 -24.80 -31.89
C LEU A 549 -23.94 -25.55 -32.45
N VAL A 550 -24.09 -26.81 -32.87
CA VAL A 550 -22.99 -27.58 -33.47
C VAL A 550 -22.51 -26.93 -34.78
N ALA A 551 -23.43 -26.38 -35.57
CA ALA A 551 -23.09 -25.62 -36.78
C ALA A 551 -22.34 -24.34 -36.44
N ALA A 552 -22.76 -23.60 -35.41
CA ALA A 552 -22.07 -22.41 -34.92
C ALA A 552 -20.64 -22.74 -34.46
N ALA A 553 -20.44 -23.81 -33.68
CA ALA A 553 -19.12 -24.26 -33.25
C ALA A 553 -18.18 -24.52 -34.44
N ARG A 554 -18.68 -25.18 -35.48
CA ARG A 554 -17.92 -25.44 -36.72
C ARG A 554 -17.59 -24.16 -37.48
N ALA A 555 -18.55 -23.24 -37.60
CA ALA A 555 -18.36 -21.96 -38.29
C ALA A 555 -17.30 -21.09 -37.61
N HIS A 556 -17.13 -21.23 -36.30
CA HIS A 556 -16.12 -20.54 -35.51
C HIS A 556 -14.85 -21.36 -35.25
N HIS A 557 -14.63 -22.44 -36.01
CA HIS A 557 -13.41 -23.28 -35.94
C HIS A 557 -13.12 -23.86 -34.54
N VAL A 558 -14.15 -24.21 -33.77
CA VAL A 558 -13.98 -24.94 -32.51
C VAL A 558 -13.66 -26.40 -32.84
N GLU A 559 -12.37 -26.76 -32.77
CA GLU A 559 -11.87 -28.06 -33.26
C GLU A 559 -12.28 -29.27 -32.38
N ALA A 560 -12.40 -29.08 -31.06
CA ALA A 560 -12.74 -30.13 -30.11
C ALA A 560 -13.96 -29.71 -29.26
N LEU A 561 -15.15 -30.18 -29.65
CA LEU A 561 -16.39 -29.96 -28.92
C LEU A 561 -16.69 -31.15 -27.99
N ASP A 562 -16.81 -30.88 -26.69
CA ASP A 562 -17.16 -31.91 -25.68
C ASP A 562 -18.64 -32.31 -25.77
N GLY A 563 -19.50 -31.36 -26.14
CA GLY A 563 -20.94 -31.53 -26.37
C GLY A 563 -21.72 -30.22 -26.27
N VAL A 564 -23.03 -30.36 -26.01
CA VAL A 564 -23.92 -29.24 -25.63
C VAL A 564 -24.37 -29.47 -24.20
N LEU A 565 -24.18 -28.48 -23.32
CA LEU A 565 -24.72 -28.49 -21.96
C LEU A 565 -26.19 -28.09 -22.01
N VAL A 566 -27.08 -28.99 -21.59
CA VAL A 566 -28.51 -28.74 -21.37
C VAL A 566 -28.70 -28.47 -19.87
N GLN A 567 -29.23 -27.30 -19.53
CA GLN A 567 -29.25 -26.79 -18.16
C GLN A 567 -30.64 -26.21 -17.82
N ALA A 568 -31.14 -26.45 -16.61
CA ALA A 568 -32.37 -25.86 -16.12
C ALA A 568 -32.30 -24.33 -16.09
N MET A 569 -33.38 -23.64 -16.46
CA MET A 569 -33.47 -22.19 -16.36
C MET A 569 -33.50 -21.76 -14.88
N VAL A 570 -32.68 -20.77 -14.54
CA VAL A 570 -32.67 -20.15 -13.21
C VAL A 570 -33.67 -18.98 -13.20
N PRO A 571 -34.52 -18.82 -12.16
CA PRO A 571 -35.43 -17.69 -12.05
C PRO A 571 -34.71 -16.34 -12.13
N ALA A 572 -35.39 -15.31 -12.62
CA ALA A 572 -34.82 -13.98 -12.75
C ALA A 572 -34.41 -13.40 -11.39
N GLY A 573 -33.17 -12.94 -11.28
CA GLY A 573 -32.59 -12.37 -10.07
C GLY A 573 -31.63 -11.23 -10.37
N ALA A 574 -30.90 -10.77 -9.36
CA ALA A 574 -29.75 -9.88 -9.59
C ALA A 574 -28.55 -10.72 -10.03
N GLU A 575 -27.95 -10.40 -11.17
CA GLU A 575 -26.78 -11.10 -11.68
C GLU A 575 -25.51 -10.45 -11.15
N LEU A 576 -24.63 -11.26 -10.56
CA LEU A 576 -23.30 -10.86 -10.12
C LEU A 576 -22.23 -11.62 -10.90
N VAL A 577 -21.06 -11.00 -11.05
CA VAL A 577 -19.81 -11.72 -11.35
C VAL A 577 -19.09 -11.91 -10.02
N VAL A 578 -18.66 -13.14 -9.73
CA VAL A 578 -17.79 -13.43 -8.59
C VAL A 578 -16.59 -14.20 -9.11
N ALA A 579 -15.42 -13.56 -9.07
CA ALA A 579 -14.19 -14.12 -9.57
C ALA A 579 -13.13 -14.20 -8.47
N ALA A 580 -12.20 -15.13 -8.61
CA ALA A 580 -10.99 -15.21 -7.83
C ALA A 580 -9.79 -15.38 -8.75
N THR A 581 -8.73 -14.61 -8.51
CA THR A 581 -7.46 -14.73 -9.24
C THR A 581 -6.38 -15.22 -8.30
N GLY A 582 -5.49 -16.07 -8.81
CA GLY A 582 -4.40 -16.64 -8.04
C GLY A 582 -3.48 -15.61 -7.40
N GLY A 583 -2.85 -16.00 -6.30
CA GLY A 583 -1.80 -15.19 -5.68
C GLY A 583 -0.58 -15.07 -6.61
N ARG A 584 0.00 -13.87 -6.69
CA ARG A 584 1.21 -13.57 -7.47
C ARG A 584 2.24 -12.88 -6.58
N ASP A 585 3.53 -13.10 -6.86
CA ASP A 585 4.65 -12.43 -6.19
C ASP A 585 4.60 -12.51 -4.66
N GLY A 586 4.11 -13.62 -4.11
CA GLY A 586 3.96 -13.84 -2.66
C GLY A 586 2.74 -13.18 -2.01
N PHE A 587 1.89 -12.47 -2.76
CA PHE A 587 0.62 -11.95 -2.25
C PHE A 587 -0.50 -12.99 -2.25
N PRO A 588 -1.50 -12.88 -1.35
CA PRO A 588 -2.67 -13.75 -1.34
C PRO A 588 -3.49 -13.64 -2.63
N PRO A 589 -4.28 -14.68 -2.98
CA PRO A 589 -5.27 -14.59 -4.05
C PRO A 589 -6.25 -13.44 -3.84
N LEU A 590 -6.80 -12.92 -4.93
CA LEU A 590 -7.83 -11.89 -4.89
C LEU A 590 -9.20 -12.48 -5.15
N VAL A 591 -10.23 -11.88 -4.55
CA VAL A 591 -11.63 -12.14 -4.87
C VAL A 591 -12.26 -10.84 -5.33
N THR A 592 -12.90 -10.85 -6.49
CA THR A 592 -13.57 -9.70 -7.08
C THR A 592 -15.05 -9.99 -7.22
N VAL A 593 -15.89 -9.04 -6.83
CA VAL A 593 -17.33 -9.06 -7.06
C VAL A 593 -17.73 -7.87 -7.92
N GLY A 594 -18.68 -8.07 -8.82
CA GLY A 594 -19.30 -7.02 -9.61
C GLY A 594 -20.72 -7.39 -9.98
N PHE A 595 -21.48 -6.48 -10.58
CA PHE A 595 -22.75 -6.85 -11.22
C PHE A 595 -22.47 -7.50 -12.58
N GLY A 596 -23.16 -8.60 -12.88
CA GLY A 596 -23.05 -9.36 -14.12
C GLY A 596 -23.84 -8.76 -15.29
N GLY A 597 -23.50 -9.24 -16.49
CA GLY A 597 -24.08 -8.82 -17.77
C GLY A 597 -23.10 -8.10 -18.69
N ILE A 598 -23.54 -7.74 -19.90
CA ILE A 598 -22.71 -7.08 -20.94
C ILE A 598 -22.18 -5.69 -20.52
N THR A 599 -22.61 -5.15 -19.38
CA THR A 599 -22.28 -3.80 -18.93
C THR A 599 -21.24 -3.75 -17.80
N THR A 600 -20.82 -4.91 -17.25
CA THR A 600 -19.83 -4.99 -16.16
C THR A 600 -18.52 -4.30 -16.53
N GLU A 601 -17.99 -4.61 -17.72
CA GLU A 601 -16.74 -4.02 -18.25
C GLU A 601 -16.90 -2.53 -18.54
N LEU A 602 -18.09 -2.10 -18.97
CA LEU A 602 -18.36 -0.72 -19.34
C LEU A 602 -18.37 0.21 -18.12
N TYR A 603 -18.96 -0.23 -17.01
CA TYR A 603 -19.11 0.61 -15.83
C TYR A 603 -17.97 0.46 -14.83
N ALA A 604 -17.18 -0.63 -14.91
CA ALA A 604 -16.15 -0.98 -13.93
C ALA A 604 -16.69 -0.96 -12.48
N ASP A 605 -17.92 -1.45 -12.30
CA ASP A 605 -18.57 -1.52 -11.00
C ASP A 605 -18.20 -2.81 -10.27
N VAL A 606 -16.97 -2.81 -9.74
CA VAL A 606 -16.36 -3.97 -9.09
C VAL A 606 -15.79 -3.59 -7.72
N ALA A 607 -15.71 -4.58 -6.83
CA ALA A 607 -15.03 -4.49 -5.56
C ALA A 607 -14.15 -5.72 -5.36
N THR A 608 -12.90 -5.50 -4.96
CA THR A 608 -11.91 -6.57 -4.78
C THR A 608 -11.47 -6.66 -3.30
N GLY A 609 -11.19 -7.87 -2.84
CA GLY A 609 -10.72 -8.21 -1.51
C GLY A 609 -9.64 -9.30 -1.55
N LEU A 610 -8.90 -9.46 -0.45
CA LEU A 610 -7.92 -10.54 -0.30
C LEU A 610 -8.59 -11.83 0.16
N ALA A 611 -8.19 -12.96 -0.41
CA ALA A 611 -8.58 -14.27 0.07
C ALA A 611 -7.76 -14.69 1.32
N PRO A 612 -8.35 -15.41 2.28
CA PRO A 612 -9.77 -15.68 2.38
C PRO A 612 -10.52 -14.41 2.81
N VAL A 613 -11.70 -14.23 2.22
CA VAL A 613 -12.59 -13.10 2.50
C VAL A 613 -13.51 -13.49 3.66
N SER A 614 -13.55 -12.66 4.71
CA SER A 614 -14.52 -12.82 5.80
C SER A 614 -15.93 -12.42 5.35
N PRO A 615 -17.00 -12.91 6.01
CA PRO A 615 -18.36 -12.52 5.68
C PRO A 615 -18.59 -11.01 5.75
N GLU A 616 -17.97 -10.35 6.73
CA GLU A 616 -18.03 -8.90 6.92
C GLU A 616 -17.32 -8.14 5.79
N GLU A 617 -16.16 -8.63 5.33
CA GLU A 617 -15.45 -8.10 4.15
C GLU A 617 -16.28 -8.29 2.87
N ALA A 618 -16.85 -9.48 2.65
CA ALA A 618 -17.69 -9.79 1.48
C ALA A 618 -18.95 -8.91 1.43
N TRP A 619 -19.61 -8.71 2.57
CA TRP A 619 -20.73 -7.77 2.69
C TRP A 619 -20.29 -6.34 2.34
N ALA A 620 -19.15 -5.90 2.87
CA ALA A 620 -18.61 -4.58 2.58
C ALA A 620 -18.18 -4.42 1.11
N MET A 621 -17.73 -5.48 0.44
CA MET A 621 -17.45 -5.48 -1.00
C MET A 621 -18.74 -5.28 -1.79
N LEU A 622 -19.79 -6.06 -1.51
CA LEU A 622 -21.09 -5.91 -2.18
C LEU A 622 -21.71 -4.52 -1.96
N ARG A 623 -21.63 -3.97 -0.74
CA ARG A 623 -22.14 -2.61 -0.45
C ARG A 623 -21.39 -1.49 -1.17
N ARG A 624 -20.15 -1.72 -1.58
CA ARG A 624 -19.33 -0.73 -2.29
C ARG A 624 -19.67 -0.64 -3.79
N LEU A 625 -20.40 -1.62 -4.31
CA LEU A 625 -20.88 -1.59 -5.68
C LEU A 625 -21.84 -0.40 -5.87
N ARG A 626 -21.64 0.39 -6.92
CA ARG A 626 -22.51 1.50 -7.33
C ARG A 626 -23.93 1.00 -7.58
N ALA A 627 -24.08 -0.19 -8.12
CA ALA A 627 -25.35 -0.86 -8.35
C ALA A 627 -25.89 -1.62 -7.11
N TRP A 628 -25.29 -1.45 -5.91
CA TRP A 628 -25.81 -2.00 -4.65
C TRP A 628 -27.34 -1.86 -4.46
N PRO A 629 -28.01 -0.76 -4.85
CA PRO A 629 -29.48 -0.67 -4.73
C PRO A 629 -30.25 -1.80 -5.44
N LEU A 630 -29.69 -2.47 -6.44
CA LEU A 630 -30.29 -3.66 -7.07
C LEU A 630 -30.26 -4.91 -6.17
N LEU A 631 -29.31 -4.97 -5.23
CA LEU A 631 -29.23 -6.00 -4.19
C LEU A 631 -29.98 -5.58 -2.92
N GLY A 632 -29.82 -4.33 -2.49
CA GLY A 632 -30.40 -3.79 -1.25
C GLY A 632 -31.87 -3.37 -1.36
N GLY A 633 -32.44 -3.37 -2.57
CA GLY A 633 -33.79 -2.89 -2.86
C GLY A 633 -33.81 -1.42 -3.27
N PHE A 634 -34.62 -1.08 -4.29
CA PHE A 634 -34.72 0.28 -4.83
C PHE A 634 -36.10 0.53 -5.43
N ARG A 635 -36.71 1.68 -5.11
CA ARG A 635 -38.00 2.16 -5.68
C ARG A 635 -39.10 1.08 -5.75
N GLY A 636 -39.30 0.36 -4.65
CA GLY A 636 -40.35 -0.67 -4.55
C GLY A 636 -39.92 -2.07 -5.02
N ALA A 637 -38.76 -2.22 -5.66
CA ALA A 637 -38.16 -3.53 -5.86
C ALA A 637 -37.66 -4.11 -4.52
N PRO A 638 -37.98 -5.37 -4.19
CA PRO A 638 -37.52 -5.99 -2.95
C PRO A 638 -36.00 -6.16 -2.95
N ALA A 639 -35.42 -6.20 -1.75
CA ALA A 639 -34.03 -6.63 -1.58
C ALA A 639 -33.85 -8.09 -2.02
N ARG A 640 -32.62 -8.44 -2.42
CA ARG A 640 -32.21 -9.79 -2.81
C ARG A 640 -31.65 -10.58 -1.63
N ASP A 641 -31.40 -11.87 -1.82
CA ASP A 641 -30.72 -12.70 -0.83
C ASP A 641 -29.21 -12.40 -0.74
N VAL A 642 -28.88 -11.22 -0.20
CA VAL A 642 -27.48 -10.77 -0.04
C VAL A 642 -26.69 -11.73 0.86
N ARG A 643 -27.35 -12.46 1.78
CA ARG A 643 -26.68 -13.46 2.62
C ARG A 643 -26.15 -14.61 1.78
N ALA A 644 -26.93 -15.10 0.82
CA ALA A 644 -26.48 -16.13 -0.09
C ALA A 644 -25.35 -15.65 -1.02
N ALA A 645 -25.40 -14.39 -1.46
CA ALA A 645 -24.29 -13.79 -2.20
C ALA A 645 -23.00 -13.73 -1.35
N VAL A 646 -23.09 -13.30 -0.08
CA VAL A 646 -21.96 -13.31 0.85
C VAL A 646 -21.40 -14.72 1.04
N ASP A 647 -22.26 -15.72 1.24
CA ASP A 647 -21.84 -17.12 1.40
C ASP A 647 -21.04 -17.61 0.19
N ALA A 648 -21.52 -17.33 -1.04
CA ALA A 648 -20.84 -17.70 -2.27
C ALA A 648 -19.45 -17.03 -2.40
N VAL A 649 -19.35 -15.74 -2.09
CA VAL A 649 -18.08 -14.98 -2.13
C VAL A 649 -17.08 -15.55 -1.12
N VAL A 650 -17.52 -15.85 0.11
CA VAL A 650 -16.66 -16.42 1.16
C VAL A 650 -16.18 -17.83 0.78
N ARG A 651 -17.08 -18.68 0.25
CA ARG A 651 -16.73 -20.02 -0.25
C ARG A 651 -15.70 -19.96 -1.37
N LEU A 652 -15.88 -19.06 -2.33
CA LEU A 652 -14.94 -18.85 -3.41
C LEU A 652 -13.57 -18.40 -2.88
N GLY A 653 -13.55 -17.47 -1.94
CA GLY A 653 -12.31 -17.02 -1.30
C GLY A 653 -11.57 -18.14 -0.57
N HIS A 654 -12.28 -19.01 0.15
CA HIS A 654 -11.66 -20.19 0.77
C HIS A 654 -11.12 -21.18 -0.26
N ALA A 655 -11.86 -21.42 -1.35
CA ALA A 655 -11.42 -22.30 -2.42
C ALA A 655 -10.17 -21.75 -3.14
N ALA A 656 -10.08 -20.42 -3.34
CA ALA A 656 -8.92 -19.78 -3.94
C ALA A 656 -7.64 -19.99 -3.11
N VAL A 657 -7.74 -19.90 -1.78
CA VAL A 657 -6.62 -20.21 -0.88
C VAL A 657 -6.27 -21.70 -0.93
N ALA A 658 -7.27 -22.57 -0.95
CA ALA A 658 -7.09 -24.02 -0.99
C ALA A 658 -6.40 -24.50 -2.28
N ALA A 659 -6.75 -23.89 -3.41
CA ALA A 659 -6.17 -24.12 -4.73
C ALA A 659 -4.67 -23.75 -4.78
N GLY A 660 -4.24 -22.75 -4.02
CA GLY A 660 -2.83 -22.35 -3.95
C GLY A 660 -2.32 -21.78 -5.28
N PRO A 661 -1.01 -21.93 -5.60
CA PRO A 661 -0.38 -21.29 -6.75
C PRO A 661 -0.83 -21.86 -8.11
N GLN A 662 -1.54 -23.00 -8.13
CA GLN A 662 -2.10 -23.57 -9.35
C GLN A 662 -3.28 -22.77 -9.90
N LEU A 663 -3.96 -21.98 -9.07
CA LEU A 663 -5.08 -21.18 -9.54
C LEU A 663 -4.57 -20.02 -10.40
N ALA A 664 -4.97 -19.95 -11.67
CA ALA A 664 -4.87 -18.71 -12.42
C ALA A 664 -6.14 -17.86 -12.21
N GLU A 665 -7.30 -18.47 -12.46
CA GLU A 665 -8.58 -17.80 -12.46
C GLU A 665 -9.72 -18.76 -12.13
N PHE A 666 -10.67 -18.29 -11.33
CA PHE A 666 -11.96 -18.92 -11.09
C PHE A 666 -13.02 -17.86 -11.25
N GLU A 667 -13.96 -18.00 -12.17
CA GLU A 667 -15.04 -17.03 -12.37
C GLU A 667 -16.40 -17.71 -12.35
N VAL A 668 -17.33 -17.14 -11.58
CA VAL A 668 -18.76 -17.45 -11.65
C VAL A 668 -19.47 -16.27 -12.29
N ASN A 669 -20.04 -16.49 -13.48
CA ASN A 669 -20.66 -15.42 -14.27
C ASN A 669 -21.80 -15.92 -15.17
N PRO A 670 -23.08 -15.64 -14.87
CA PRO A 670 -23.54 -14.93 -13.68
C PRO A 670 -23.73 -15.85 -12.46
N LEU A 671 -23.53 -15.28 -11.28
CA LEU A 671 -24.15 -15.73 -10.03
C LEU A 671 -25.50 -15.00 -9.88
N VAL A 672 -26.60 -15.72 -10.04
CA VAL A 672 -27.96 -15.16 -9.94
C VAL A 672 -28.41 -15.19 -8.49
N VAL A 673 -28.70 -14.02 -7.92
CA VAL A 673 -29.18 -13.82 -6.54
C VAL A 673 -30.69 -13.62 -6.54
N GLY A 674 -31.40 -14.55 -5.92
CA GLY A 674 -32.87 -14.57 -5.84
C GLY A 674 -33.44 -13.61 -4.78
N LEU A 675 -34.74 -13.75 -4.51
CA LEU A 675 -35.39 -13.12 -3.37
C LEU A 675 -34.91 -13.75 -2.05
N PRO A 676 -35.10 -13.08 -0.90
CA PRO A 676 -34.67 -13.61 0.39
C PRO A 676 -35.22 -15.02 0.64
N GLY A 677 -34.34 -16.00 0.85
CA GLY A 677 -34.69 -17.41 1.03
C GLY A 677 -34.60 -18.26 -0.23
N GLU A 678 -34.46 -17.67 -1.42
CA GLU A 678 -34.28 -18.38 -2.70
C GLU A 678 -32.80 -18.66 -3.00
N GLY A 679 -31.86 -18.03 -2.27
CA GLY A 679 -30.43 -18.30 -2.38
C GLY A 679 -29.73 -17.62 -3.57
N ALA A 680 -28.53 -18.11 -3.90
CA ALA A 680 -27.71 -17.65 -5.02
C ALA A 680 -27.24 -18.86 -5.83
N THR A 681 -27.37 -18.78 -7.16
CA THR A 681 -27.12 -19.91 -8.08
C THR A 681 -26.11 -19.51 -9.15
N ALA A 682 -25.02 -20.27 -9.26
CA ALA A 682 -24.01 -20.14 -10.31
C ALA A 682 -24.53 -20.70 -11.63
N VAL A 683 -24.71 -19.85 -12.63
CA VAL A 683 -25.27 -20.22 -13.95
C VAL A 683 -24.20 -20.71 -14.91
N ASP A 684 -23.00 -20.13 -14.83
CA ASP A 684 -21.82 -20.55 -15.56
C ASP A 684 -20.58 -20.42 -14.65
N VAL A 685 -19.57 -21.21 -14.97
CA VAL A 685 -18.29 -21.22 -14.26
C VAL A 685 -17.16 -21.40 -15.26
N LEU A 686 -16.12 -20.59 -15.09
CA LEU A 686 -14.87 -20.66 -15.82
C LEU A 686 -13.75 -20.92 -14.83
N VAL A 687 -12.85 -21.83 -15.17
CA VAL A 687 -11.69 -22.18 -14.34
C VAL A 687 -10.48 -22.25 -15.23
N ARG A 688 -9.39 -21.60 -14.82
CA ARG A 688 -8.09 -21.67 -15.48
C ARG A 688 -7.01 -21.99 -14.46
N VAL A 689 -6.16 -22.92 -14.83
CA VAL A 689 -4.98 -23.32 -14.07
C VAL A 689 -3.79 -22.51 -14.57
N ALA A 690 -2.87 -22.14 -13.70
CA ALA A 690 -1.63 -21.49 -14.11
C ALA A 690 -0.77 -22.48 -14.90
N ASP A 691 -0.29 -22.08 -16.08
CA ASP A 691 0.67 -22.88 -16.84
C ASP A 691 1.94 -23.03 -15.99
N GLY A 692 2.35 -24.28 -15.75
CA GLY A 692 3.47 -24.63 -14.86
C GLY A 692 4.86 -24.23 -15.36
N GLY A 693 4.99 -23.20 -16.21
CA GLY A 693 6.25 -22.77 -16.79
C GLY A 693 6.15 -21.44 -17.53
N ASP A 694 6.16 -20.34 -16.77
CA ASP A 694 7.03 -19.15 -16.95
C ASP A 694 6.41 -17.95 -16.20
N PRO A 695 7.23 -17.12 -15.52
CA PRO A 695 6.78 -15.80 -15.11
C PRO A 695 6.64 -14.96 -16.38
N VAL A 696 5.43 -14.91 -16.95
CA VAL A 696 5.15 -14.05 -18.11
C VAL A 696 5.20 -12.60 -17.64
N GLY A 697 6.36 -11.98 -17.81
CA GLY A 697 6.47 -10.55 -18.01
C GLY A 697 6.05 -10.23 -19.45
N GLU A 698 4.95 -9.51 -19.60
CA GLU A 698 4.62 -8.69 -20.77
C GLU A 698 4.37 -7.25 -20.37
#